data_AF-A0A0Q9NFZ2-F1
#
_entry.id   AF-A0A0Q9NFZ2-F1
#
_cell.length_a   1.000
_cell.length_b   1.000
_cell.length_c   1.000
_cell.angle_alpha   90.00
_cell.angle_beta   90.00
_cell.angle_gamma   90.00
#
_symmetry.space_group_name_H-M   'P 1'
#
loop_
_entity.id
_entity.type
_entity.pdbx_description
1 polymer ?
#
loop_
_entity_poly.entity_id
_entity_poly.type
_entity_poly.pdbx_seq_one_letter_code
_entity_poly.pdbx_strand_id
1 'polypeptide(L)'
;MDWYFCKWNDTGDKIRRFIEWSVGRPLQHNERIPLELALIHRPDNSYNPNAIAIAAPAQFGGDRDSRFFGYFYDSQLNEIGMRRLADLSKTLGGAEMSCTGIATRDGLELDLPEPAELARAIDEFLGYDDTRIHKKKSLETDRALATVQVFTYEPIAVEGLRLTTRFGKAGRRIAVEDSLSHRLVGHIDQGYLLLEDERDRDAVLRLLSTSGLRLARPKGRTAIPLEAAWPVTRVPNLQIDNQTEVYLFPPVAPMGRYNPKTRKLWVEDSRLVGPSLCFAARLGLQVAEVGLPKRPWRLDDEVAFDELKDYGRRKKLQSTQQEVAASLMSTLWDAVKATGLERLIPKDTIEAKCFRISQGALNENKDHFRLNESFVQQRQYLFGELTLADNSGSCRLCGQNAWMFTTAVCTEPVTYCHQCLEFASEGVFENQPRAAEALKMLAELEFSNEPMLEGQLAALHIDSRVPVPPETIDKLLLLRFTIKRGKFPWTLLLEKAGLTQNGLRLSRGTLVRARDGHRCLSLGEKAVCDFLHQFGIQHDREPLYPVDPDLNPRGRRRADWILADGTFVELWGLPSAPAYAARMREKRELAERQGLTLIELTERDLLTLPRVFAPWLPASTSEITSWAWSPILKPLLPAAPTKKSGNVGGRNAANAAARQGRLERCRRALELQASGLTRKEIGEAVGVTTDSVKTLLRDAKFFADPASDEERLQRASAAALAQSQGMTKEVFQVQSGLTGPKVNESWKDADVITASAEEETFQT
;
A
#
# COMPACT_ATOMS: atom_id res chain seq x y z
N MET A 1 35.13 -18.15 -47.36
CA MET A 1 33.99 -17.23 -47.20
C MET A 1 34.41 -15.88 -47.74
N ASP A 2 33.55 -15.20 -48.51
CA ASP A 2 33.89 -13.88 -49.05
C ASP A 2 33.48 -12.78 -48.06
N TRP A 3 34.43 -11.90 -47.73
CA TRP A 3 34.21 -10.79 -46.81
C TRP A 3 33.66 -9.57 -47.55
N TYR A 4 32.53 -9.04 -47.07
CA TYR A 4 31.86 -7.91 -47.68
C TYR A 4 31.59 -6.82 -46.64
N PHE A 5 31.27 -5.62 -47.11
CA PHE A 5 30.89 -4.53 -46.24
C PHE A 5 29.80 -3.68 -46.86
N CYS A 6 28.95 -3.11 -46.02
CA CYS A 6 27.88 -2.25 -46.47
C CYS A 6 28.47 -0.90 -46.91
N LYS A 7 28.35 -0.60 -48.20
CA LYS A 7 28.76 0.69 -48.76
C LYS A 7 27.73 1.75 -48.40
N TRP A 8 28.17 2.90 -47.91
CA TRP A 8 27.29 4.04 -47.61
C TRP A 8 27.03 4.87 -48.89
N ASN A 9 26.02 5.74 -48.91
CA ASN A 9 25.78 6.62 -50.06
C ASN A 9 27.05 7.47 -50.36
N ASP A 10 27.36 7.64 -51.65
CA ASP A 10 28.57 8.30 -52.20
C ASP A 10 29.92 7.56 -52.01
N THR A 11 29.91 6.32 -51.54
CA THR A 11 31.14 5.52 -51.34
C THR A 11 31.84 5.14 -52.64
N GLY A 12 31.10 4.96 -53.74
CA GLY A 12 31.65 4.50 -55.01
C GLY A 12 32.77 5.38 -55.55
N ASP A 13 32.59 6.70 -55.49
CA ASP A 13 33.59 7.66 -55.94
C ASP A 13 34.78 7.76 -54.99
N LYS A 14 34.56 7.61 -53.67
CA LYS A 14 35.64 7.55 -52.68
C LYS A 14 36.54 6.34 -52.88
N ILE A 15 35.95 5.16 -53.07
CA ILE A 15 36.70 3.93 -53.36
C ILE A 15 37.48 4.09 -54.67
N ARG A 16 36.86 4.63 -55.73
CA ARG A 16 37.54 4.85 -57.01
C ARG A 16 38.75 5.77 -56.86
N ARG A 17 38.58 6.92 -56.18
CA ARG A 17 39.68 7.87 -55.91
C ARG A 17 40.80 7.25 -55.07
N PHE A 18 40.45 6.43 -54.08
CA PHE A 18 41.42 5.72 -53.26
C PHE A 18 42.22 4.70 -54.08
N ILE A 19 41.57 3.94 -54.95
CA ILE A 19 42.23 2.99 -55.85
C ILE A 19 43.13 3.73 -56.84
N GLU A 20 42.64 4.80 -57.49
CA GLU A 20 43.43 5.61 -58.43
C GLU A 20 44.66 6.23 -57.77
N TRP A 21 44.53 6.73 -56.54
CA TRP A 21 45.67 7.25 -55.77
C TRP A 21 46.67 6.15 -55.39
N SER A 22 46.20 4.97 -54.99
CA SER A 22 47.06 3.87 -54.53
C SER A 22 47.78 3.17 -55.68
N VAL A 23 47.11 3.05 -56.84
CA VAL A 23 47.59 2.30 -58.01
C VAL A 23 48.23 3.22 -59.05
N GLY A 24 47.87 4.51 -59.07
CA GLY A 24 48.36 5.51 -60.02
C GLY A 24 47.78 5.39 -61.44
N ARG A 25 46.89 4.43 -61.70
CA ARG A 25 46.22 4.20 -62.99
C ARG A 25 44.90 3.44 -62.84
N PRO A 26 44.01 3.47 -63.86
CA PRO A 26 42.83 2.60 -63.90
C PRO A 26 43.20 1.11 -63.92
N LEU A 27 42.40 0.29 -63.24
CA LEU A 27 42.56 -1.17 -63.22
C LEU A 27 42.01 -1.82 -64.50
N GLN A 28 42.75 -2.80 -65.03
CA GLN A 28 42.32 -3.59 -66.18
C GLN A 28 41.26 -4.65 -65.80
N HIS A 29 40.58 -5.20 -66.80
CA HIS A 29 39.62 -6.28 -66.59
C HIS A 29 40.35 -7.53 -66.04
N ASN A 30 39.88 -8.07 -64.91
CA ASN A 30 40.48 -9.16 -64.13
C ASN A 30 41.74 -8.81 -63.32
N GLU A 31 42.16 -7.55 -63.26
CA GLU A 31 43.26 -7.12 -62.40
C GLU A 31 42.80 -7.07 -60.93
N ARG A 32 43.56 -7.73 -60.04
CA ARG A 32 43.34 -7.79 -58.58
C ARG A 32 44.59 -7.29 -57.88
N ILE A 33 44.52 -6.13 -57.24
CA ILE A 33 45.69 -5.52 -56.55
C ILE A 33 45.44 -5.48 -55.04
N PRO A 34 46.32 -6.08 -54.21
CA PRO A 34 46.21 -5.95 -52.77
C PRO A 34 46.57 -4.52 -52.33
N LEU A 35 45.68 -3.91 -51.56
CA LEU A 35 45.83 -2.58 -50.96
C LEU A 35 45.68 -2.69 -49.44
N GLU A 36 46.38 -1.83 -48.71
CA GLU A 36 46.19 -1.69 -47.27
C GLU A 36 44.92 -0.88 -46.98
N LEU A 37 44.10 -1.37 -46.05
CA LEU A 37 42.89 -0.73 -45.54
C LEU A 37 42.97 -0.59 -44.02
N ALA A 38 42.15 0.30 -43.47
CA ALA A 38 41.99 0.48 -42.03
C ALA A 38 40.63 -0.04 -41.54
N LEU A 39 40.66 -0.82 -40.47
CA LEU A 39 39.51 -1.19 -39.65
C LEU A 39 39.47 -0.31 -38.40
N ILE A 40 38.34 0.38 -38.19
CA ILE A 40 38.17 1.38 -37.15
C ILE A 40 36.96 1.03 -36.29
N HIS A 41 37.15 0.80 -34.99
CA HIS A 41 36.03 0.62 -34.07
C HIS A 41 35.26 1.93 -33.88
N ARG A 42 33.93 1.89 -34.05
CA ARG A 42 33.00 3.02 -33.95
C ARG A 42 32.04 2.83 -32.77
N PRO A 43 32.49 3.04 -31.52
CA PRO A 43 31.62 2.96 -30.34
C PRO A 43 30.53 4.03 -30.32
N ASP A 44 30.67 5.07 -31.15
CA ASP A 44 29.72 6.15 -31.38
C ASP A 44 28.56 5.77 -32.31
N ASN A 45 28.60 4.59 -32.94
CA ASN A 45 27.51 4.11 -33.78
C ASN A 45 26.26 3.80 -32.93
N SER A 46 25.16 4.47 -33.23
CA SER A 46 23.90 4.39 -32.47
C SER A 46 23.12 3.09 -32.67
N TYR A 47 23.42 2.33 -33.73
CA TYR A 47 22.77 1.05 -34.04
C TYR A 47 23.53 -0.12 -33.41
N ASN A 48 24.85 -0.17 -33.61
CA ASN A 48 25.71 -1.22 -33.05
C ASN A 48 26.99 -0.59 -32.44
N PRO A 49 27.14 -0.58 -31.10
CA PRO A 49 28.32 0.00 -30.44
C PRO A 49 29.62 -0.81 -30.69
N ASN A 50 29.53 -1.98 -31.31
CA ASN A 50 30.69 -2.79 -31.73
C ASN A 50 30.98 -2.65 -33.24
N ALA A 51 30.33 -1.70 -33.93
CA ALA A 51 30.50 -1.51 -35.36
C ALA A 51 31.97 -1.28 -35.74
N ILE A 52 32.41 -1.97 -36.78
CA ILE A 52 33.76 -1.83 -37.35
C ILE A 52 33.62 -1.18 -38.72
N ALA A 53 34.11 0.05 -38.81
CA ALA A 53 34.20 0.81 -40.04
C ALA A 53 35.42 0.36 -40.86
N ILE A 54 35.28 0.37 -42.18
CA ILE A 54 36.34 0.15 -43.16
C ILE A 54 36.63 1.49 -43.82
N ALA A 55 37.90 1.85 -43.88
CA ALA A 55 38.37 3.13 -44.38
C ALA A 55 39.69 3.00 -45.14
N ALA A 56 40.03 4.03 -45.93
CA ALA A 56 41.40 4.21 -46.40
C ALA A 56 42.35 4.33 -45.19
N PRO A 57 43.62 3.92 -45.25
CA PRO A 57 44.58 4.06 -44.15
C PRO A 57 44.94 5.52 -43.86
N ALA A 58 45.43 5.84 -42.66
CA ALA A 58 45.68 7.22 -42.23
C ALA A 58 46.65 8.00 -43.15
N GLN A 59 47.57 7.30 -43.80
CA GLN A 59 48.50 7.85 -44.78
C GLN A 59 47.84 8.40 -46.05
N PHE A 60 46.58 8.04 -46.33
CA PHE A 60 45.78 8.62 -47.41
C PHE A 60 45.36 10.08 -47.15
N GLY A 61 45.51 10.56 -45.91
CA GLY A 61 45.12 11.90 -45.49
C GLY A 61 43.63 12.03 -45.17
N GLY A 62 43.28 13.08 -44.40
CA GLY A 62 41.92 13.33 -43.93
C GLY A 62 41.58 12.67 -42.58
N ASP A 63 40.50 13.14 -41.95
CA ASP A 63 39.98 12.56 -40.71
C ASP A 63 39.29 11.19 -40.94
N ARG A 64 38.87 10.53 -39.85
CA ARG A 64 38.27 9.18 -39.88
C ARG A 64 36.99 9.10 -40.71
N ASP A 65 36.18 10.16 -40.75
CA ASP A 65 34.89 10.16 -41.47
C ASP A 65 35.12 10.47 -42.96
N SER A 66 36.11 11.29 -43.30
CA SER A 66 36.46 11.59 -44.69
C SER A 66 36.99 10.36 -45.45
N ARG A 67 37.70 9.45 -44.75
CA ARG A 67 38.28 8.20 -45.29
C ARG A 67 37.33 6.99 -45.26
N PHE A 68 36.14 7.14 -44.71
CA PHE A 68 35.19 6.06 -44.47
C PHE A 68 34.57 5.50 -45.77
N PHE A 69 34.57 4.17 -45.91
CA PHE A 69 33.95 3.43 -47.01
C PHE A 69 32.67 2.70 -46.60
N GLY A 70 32.60 2.16 -45.38
CA GLY A 70 31.45 1.36 -44.99
C GLY A 70 31.66 0.59 -43.70
N TYR A 71 30.68 -0.24 -43.30
CA TYR A 71 30.78 -1.08 -42.11
C TYR A 71 30.78 -2.56 -42.46
N PHE A 72 31.42 -3.38 -41.64
CA PHE A 72 31.14 -4.81 -41.63
C PHE A 72 29.64 -5.07 -41.42
N TYR A 73 29.14 -6.12 -42.06
CA TYR A 73 27.82 -6.63 -41.74
C TYR A 73 27.81 -7.29 -40.35
N ASP A 74 26.75 -7.05 -39.58
CA ASP A 74 26.57 -7.65 -38.26
C ASP A 74 26.59 -9.20 -38.30
N SER A 75 26.12 -9.82 -39.39
CA SER A 75 26.22 -11.26 -39.60
C SER A 75 27.67 -11.74 -39.60
N GLN A 76 28.57 -11.01 -40.27
CA GLN A 76 29.99 -11.36 -40.37
C GLN A 76 30.72 -11.06 -39.06
N LEU A 77 30.35 -9.98 -38.35
CA LEU A 77 30.83 -9.74 -36.99
C LEU A 77 30.36 -10.86 -36.04
N ASN A 78 29.14 -11.36 -36.18
CA ASN A 78 28.65 -12.48 -35.37
C ASN A 78 29.44 -13.78 -35.61
N GLU A 79 29.81 -14.07 -36.84
CA GLU A 79 30.60 -15.27 -37.18
C GLU A 79 32.00 -15.26 -36.54
N ILE A 80 32.65 -14.10 -36.47
CA ILE A 80 33.90 -13.93 -35.70
C ILE A 80 33.65 -13.57 -34.24
N GLY A 81 32.41 -13.52 -33.77
CA GLY A 81 32.04 -12.97 -32.47
C GLY A 81 31.98 -11.43 -32.46
N MET A 82 30.77 -10.91 -32.26
CA MET A 82 30.34 -9.51 -32.44
C MET A 82 31.30 -8.45 -31.88
N ARG A 83 32.04 -8.77 -30.82
CA ARG A 83 32.89 -7.82 -30.08
C ARG A 83 34.39 -7.99 -30.33
N ARG A 84 34.84 -9.05 -31.02
CA ARG A 84 36.28 -9.41 -31.06
C ARG A 84 37.16 -8.33 -31.65
N LEU A 85 36.79 -7.77 -32.80
CA LEU A 85 37.53 -6.66 -33.43
C LEU A 85 37.46 -5.37 -32.59
N ALA A 86 36.35 -5.13 -31.90
CA ALA A 86 36.22 -3.98 -30.98
C ALA A 86 37.12 -4.14 -29.74
N ASP A 87 37.14 -5.33 -29.15
CA ASP A 87 38.00 -5.66 -28.00
C ASP A 87 39.50 -5.61 -28.39
N LEU A 88 39.83 -6.04 -29.62
CA LEU A 88 41.17 -5.89 -30.20
C LEU A 88 41.55 -4.41 -30.33
N SER A 89 40.71 -3.59 -30.97
CA SER A 89 40.95 -2.15 -31.12
C SER A 89 41.11 -1.45 -29.77
N LYS A 90 40.25 -1.77 -28.79
CA LYS A 90 40.32 -1.23 -27.42
C LYS A 90 41.62 -1.61 -26.72
N THR A 91 42.09 -2.85 -26.88
CA THR A 91 43.37 -3.31 -26.31
C THR A 91 44.55 -2.55 -26.91
N LEU A 92 44.44 -2.14 -28.18
CA LEU A 92 45.41 -1.30 -28.88
C LEU A 92 45.22 0.20 -28.63
N GLY A 93 44.44 0.60 -27.62
CA GLY A 93 44.22 2.01 -27.29
C GLY A 93 43.32 2.77 -28.28
N GLY A 94 42.48 2.07 -29.05
CA GLY A 94 41.63 2.65 -30.08
C GLY A 94 42.35 2.96 -31.39
N ALA A 95 43.51 2.33 -31.62
CA ALA A 95 44.26 2.42 -32.85
C ALA A 95 43.50 1.81 -34.05
N GLU A 96 43.83 2.29 -35.25
CA GLU A 96 43.37 1.70 -36.51
C GLU A 96 44.07 0.36 -36.72
N MET A 97 43.31 -0.69 -37.03
CA MET A 97 43.86 -2.01 -37.34
C MET A 97 44.02 -2.10 -38.85
N SER A 98 45.20 -2.45 -39.36
CA SER A 98 45.37 -2.63 -40.80
C SER A 98 44.83 -3.98 -41.24
N CYS A 99 44.24 -4.02 -42.44
CA CYS A 99 43.90 -5.24 -43.13
C CYS A 99 44.21 -5.12 -44.62
N THR A 100 44.26 -6.26 -45.32
CA THR A 100 44.41 -6.30 -46.76
C THR A 100 43.03 -6.25 -47.42
N GLY A 101 42.86 -5.35 -48.38
CA GLY A 101 41.75 -5.37 -49.32
C GLY A 101 42.24 -5.67 -50.73
N ILE A 102 41.37 -6.21 -51.57
CA ILE A 102 41.65 -6.44 -52.98
C ILE A 102 40.90 -5.40 -53.81
N ALA A 103 41.64 -4.51 -54.46
CA ALA A 103 41.09 -3.60 -55.44
C ALA A 103 40.85 -4.33 -56.76
N THR A 104 39.64 -4.18 -57.28
CA THR A 104 39.20 -4.70 -58.57
C THR A 104 38.57 -3.56 -59.38
N ARG A 105 38.31 -3.79 -60.67
CA ARG A 105 37.59 -2.82 -61.52
C ARG A 105 36.22 -2.45 -60.94
N ASP A 106 35.58 -3.38 -60.24
CA ASP A 106 34.20 -3.27 -59.77
C ASP A 106 34.13 -2.78 -58.30
N GLY A 107 35.28 -2.61 -57.63
CA GLY A 107 35.38 -1.98 -56.32
C GLY A 107 36.48 -2.56 -55.43
N LEU A 108 36.14 -2.74 -54.16
CA LEU A 108 37.07 -3.17 -53.11
C LEU A 108 36.45 -4.35 -52.38
N GLU A 109 37.21 -5.44 -52.28
CA GLU A 109 36.92 -6.64 -51.48
C GLU A 109 37.85 -6.69 -50.27
N LEU A 110 37.46 -7.40 -49.20
CA LEU A 110 38.34 -7.61 -48.04
C LEU A 110 39.02 -8.98 -48.16
N ASP A 111 40.32 -9.01 -47.91
CA ASP A 111 41.12 -10.24 -47.85
C ASP A 111 41.49 -10.51 -46.38
N LEU A 112 40.59 -11.21 -45.69
CA LEU A 112 40.73 -11.57 -44.29
C LEU A 112 40.68 -13.09 -44.14
N PRO A 113 41.34 -13.65 -43.11
CA PRO A 113 41.27 -15.09 -42.82
C PRO A 113 39.83 -15.57 -42.63
N GLU A 114 39.61 -16.88 -42.72
CA GLU A 114 38.32 -17.47 -42.39
C GLU A 114 37.86 -17.07 -40.98
N PRO A 115 36.56 -16.84 -40.73
CA PRO A 115 36.08 -16.30 -39.45
C PRO A 115 36.60 -17.02 -38.21
N ALA A 116 36.62 -18.35 -38.22
CA ALA A 116 37.12 -19.15 -37.11
C ALA A 116 38.63 -18.96 -36.87
N GLU A 117 39.41 -18.80 -37.93
CA GLU A 117 40.85 -18.56 -37.85
C GLU A 117 41.14 -17.14 -37.35
N LEU A 118 40.44 -16.14 -37.88
CA LEU A 118 40.55 -14.76 -37.42
C LEU A 118 40.14 -14.63 -35.95
N ALA A 119 39.04 -15.26 -35.55
CA ALA A 119 38.59 -15.29 -34.16
C ALA A 119 39.64 -15.93 -33.23
N ARG A 120 40.23 -17.06 -33.64
CA ARG A 120 41.30 -17.73 -32.89
C ARG A 120 42.55 -16.85 -32.77
N ALA A 121 42.98 -16.21 -33.84
CA ALA A 121 44.13 -15.32 -33.84
C ALA A 121 43.91 -14.09 -32.94
N ILE A 122 42.70 -13.52 -32.95
CA ILE A 122 42.32 -12.43 -32.04
C ILE A 122 42.32 -12.92 -30.59
N ASP A 123 41.72 -14.07 -30.31
CA ASP A 123 41.64 -14.64 -28.97
C ASP A 123 43.06 -14.97 -28.43
N GLU A 124 43.95 -15.52 -29.27
CA GLU A 124 45.36 -15.76 -28.96
C GLU A 124 46.12 -14.47 -28.65
N PHE A 125 45.97 -13.44 -29.51
CA PHE A 125 46.58 -12.13 -29.31
C PHE A 125 46.11 -11.46 -28.00
N LEU A 126 44.82 -11.60 -27.69
CA LEU A 126 44.24 -11.04 -26.48
C LEU A 126 44.60 -11.83 -25.21
N GLY A 127 45.23 -13.00 -25.36
CA GLY A 127 45.69 -13.87 -24.27
C GLY A 127 44.60 -14.74 -23.67
N TYR A 128 43.57 -15.08 -24.45
CA TYR A 128 42.47 -15.94 -24.03
C TYR A 128 42.83 -17.40 -24.30
N ASP A 129 43.27 -18.14 -23.27
CA ASP A 129 43.49 -19.59 -23.37
C ASP A 129 42.20 -20.39 -23.02
N ASP A 130 42.13 -21.63 -23.50
CA ASP A 130 41.00 -22.54 -23.22
C ASP A 130 41.00 -23.09 -21.77
N THR A 131 41.98 -22.71 -20.94
CA THR A 131 42.08 -23.18 -19.54
C THR A 131 41.07 -22.49 -18.62
N ARG A 132 40.39 -21.44 -19.11
CA ARG A 132 39.38 -20.64 -18.38
C ARG A 132 39.92 -19.99 -17.10
N ILE A 133 41.25 -19.90 -16.97
CA ILE A 133 41.93 -19.12 -15.93
C ILE A 133 42.20 -17.74 -16.52
N HIS A 134 41.53 -16.71 -16.00
CA HIS A 134 41.64 -15.36 -16.54
C HIS A 134 42.90 -14.67 -16.01
N LYS A 135 44.02 -14.85 -16.72
CA LYS A 135 45.34 -14.30 -16.35
C LYS A 135 45.43 -12.77 -16.53
N LYS A 136 44.66 -12.20 -17.47
CA LYS A 136 44.67 -10.76 -17.78
C LYS A 136 43.71 -10.01 -16.85
N LYS A 137 44.15 -8.88 -16.29
CA LYS A 137 43.31 -8.03 -15.43
C LYS A 137 42.14 -7.44 -16.24
N SER A 138 40.92 -7.63 -15.75
CA SER A 138 39.71 -6.90 -16.16
C SER A 138 39.46 -5.76 -15.18
N LEU A 139 39.23 -4.56 -15.71
CA LEU A 139 38.86 -3.37 -14.94
C LEU A 139 37.50 -3.57 -14.24
N GLU A 140 36.57 -4.24 -14.91
CA GLU A 140 35.27 -4.61 -14.39
C GLU A 140 35.41 -5.55 -13.18
N THR A 141 36.27 -6.57 -13.28
CA THR A 141 36.59 -7.46 -12.16
C THR A 141 37.30 -6.72 -11.01
N ASP A 142 38.22 -5.80 -11.30
CA ASP A 142 38.90 -5.02 -10.26
C ASP A 142 37.91 -4.12 -9.50
N ARG A 143 36.97 -3.49 -10.21
CA ARG A 143 35.86 -2.73 -9.62
C ARG A 143 34.95 -3.63 -8.80
N ALA A 144 34.58 -4.79 -9.33
CA ALA A 144 33.76 -5.75 -8.61
C ALA A 144 34.42 -6.17 -7.29
N LEU A 145 35.70 -6.57 -7.33
CA LEU A 145 36.45 -6.94 -6.14
C LEU A 145 36.54 -5.80 -5.12
N ALA A 146 36.73 -4.55 -5.55
CA ALA A 146 36.70 -3.39 -4.65
C ALA A 146 35.33 -3.23 -3.97
N THR A 147 34.23 -3.42 -4.71
CA THR A 147 32.87 -3.31 -4.18
C THR A 147 32.53 -4.43 -3.19
N VAL A 148 32.88 -5.69 -3.49
CA VAL A 148 32.61 -6.83 -2.57
C VAL A 148 33.30 -6.62 -1.21
N GLN A 149 34.38 -5.86 -1.20
CA GLN A 149 35.22 -5.62 -0.03
C GLN A 149 34.74 -4.49 0.88
N VAL A 150 33.85 -3.62 0.40
CA VAL A 150 33.48 -2.36 1.08
C VAL A 150 32.00 -2.39 1.40
N PHE A 151 31.66 -2.13 2.67
CA PHE A 151 30.30 -1.87 3.11
C PHE A 151 30.12 -0.36 3.28
N THR A 152 29.08 0.20 2.68
CA THR A 152 28.81 1.64 2.70
C THR A 152 28.22 2.15 4.00
N TYR A 153 27.76 1.24 4.87
CA TYR A 153 27.08 1.57 6.12
C TYR A 153 27.71 0.82 7.29
N GLU A 154 27.70 1.45 8.46
CA GLU A 154 28.04 0.77 9.71
C GLU A 154 27.00 -0.31 10.03
N PRO A 155 27.41 -1.49 10.55
CA PRO A 155 26.47 -2.52 10.96
C PRO A 155 25.57 -1.99 12.08
N ILE A 156 24.26 -2.20 11.95
CA ILE A 156 23.29 -1.92 13.00
C ILE A 156 22.95 -3.23 13.68
N ALA A 157 23.15 -3.31 15.00
CA ALA A 157 22.83 -4.51 15.76
C ALA A 157 21.35 -4.89 15.60
N VAL A 158 21.09 -6.18 15.37
CA VAL A 158 19.74 -6.75 15.32
C VAL A 158 19.46 -7.42 16.66
N GLU A 159 18.55 -6.85 17.44
CA GLU A 159 18.27 -7.30 18.82
C GLU A 159 17.02 -8.18 18.91
N GLY A 160 16.11 -8.08 17.94
CA GLY A 160 14.91 -8.90 17.87
C GLY A 160 14.34 -8.94 16.46
N LEU A 161 13.53 -9.96 16.17
CA LEU A 161 13.00 -10.20 14.83
C LEU A 161 11.48 -10.18 14.81
N ARG A 162 10.93 -9.54 13.80
CA ARG A 162 9.53 -9.65 13.37
C ARG A 162 9.48 -10.36 12.03
N LEU A 163 8.68 -11.42 11.96
CA LEU A 163 8.53 -12.26 10.76
C LEU A 163 7.16 -12.04 10.12
N THR A 164 7.14 -11.74 8.82
CA THR A 164 5.90 -11.48 8.08
C THR A 164 5.91 -12.14 6.71
N THR A 165 4.88 -12.90 6.36
CA THR A 165 4.78 -13.45 5.00
C THR A 165 4.35 -12.36 4.03
N ARG A 166 5.04 -12.26 2.89
CA ARG A 166 4.79 -11.27 1.83
C ARG A 166 4.76 -11.95 0.46
N PHE A 167 4.00 -11.40 -0.49
CA PHE A 167 4.07 -11.81 -1.89
C PHE A 167 5.16 -11.04 -2.63
N GLY A 168 6.07 -11.75 -3.29
CA GLY A 168 7.02 -11.23 -4.26
C GLY A 168 6.76 -11.78 -5.68
N LYS A 169 7.57 -11.35 -6.65
CA LYS A 169 7.45 -11.80 -8.06
C LYS A 169 7.59 -13.33 -8.24
N ALA A 170 8.31 -13.98 -7.33
CA ALA A 170 8.52 -15.43 -7.31
C ALA A 170 7.65 -16.13 -6.25
N GLY A 171 6.58 -15.46 -5.78
CA GLY A 171 5.59 -15.86 -4.78
C GLY A 171 5.96 -15.55 -3.34
N ARG A 172 5.56 -16.41 -2.39
CA ARG A 172 5.62 -16.07 -0.96
C ARG A 172 7.02 -16.20 -0.40
N ARG A 173 7.40 -15.17 0.37
CA ARG A 173 8.63 -15.10 1.16
C ARG A 173 8.32 -14.54 2.53
N ILE A 174 9.11 -14.89 3.53
CA ILE A 174 8.98 -14.33 4.88
C ILE A 174 9.95 -13.15 4.98
N ALA A 175 9.44 -11.93 5.09
CA ALA A 175 10.26 -10.77 5.44
C ALA A 175 10.73 -10.89 6.90
N VAL A 176 12.01 -10.59 7.09
CA VAL A 176 12.69 -10.56 8.39
C VAL A 176 12.99 -9.11 8.69
N GLU A 177 12.27 -8.54 9.65
CA GLU A 177 12.39 -7.15 10.07
C GLU A 177 12.97 -7.09 11.48
N ASP A 178 13.75 -6.06 11.77
CA ASP A 178 14.16 -5.77 13.14
C ASP A 178 12.94 -5.32 13.96
N SER A 179 12.74 -5.90 15.13
CA SER A 179 11.51 -5.69 15.90
C SER A 179 11.37 -4.28 16.48
N LEU A 180 12.48 -3.59 16.73
CA LEU A 180 12.51 -2.25 17.35
C LEU A 180 12.45 -1.14 16.30
N SER A 181 13.31 -1.23 15.28
CA SER A 181 13.45 -0.20 14.24
C SER A 181 12.51 -0.40 13.06
N HIS A 182 11.90 -1.59 12.92
CA HIS A 182 11.14 -2.01 11.73
C HIS A 182 11.96 -1.98 10.43
N ARG A 183 13.29 -1.92 10.52
CA ARG A 183 14.20 -2.02 9.38
C ARG A 183 14.07 -3.42 8.77
N LEU A 184 13.96 -3.50 7.44
CA LEU A 184 14.08 -4.76 6.73
C LEU A 184 15.53 -5.27 6.85
N VAL A 185 15.70 -6.43 7.50
CA VAL A 185 16.99 -7.11 7.65
C VAL A 185 17.21 -8.09 6.49
N GLY A 186 16.14 -8.69 5.98
CA GLY A 186 16.20 -9.59 4.82
C GLY A 186 14.91 -10.37 4.58
N HIS A 187 15.03 -11.48 3.89
CA HIS A 187 13.93 -12.38 3.54
C HIS A 187 14.34 -13.85 3.70
N ILE A 188 13.38 -14.70 4.05
CA ILE A 188 13.49 -16.15 3.93
C ILE A 188 12.70 -16.56 2.69
N ASP A 189 13.38 -17.18 1.74
CA ASP A 189 12.79 -17.67 0.50
C ASP A 189 13.29 -19.08 0.18
N GLN A 190 12.37 -20.00 -0.11
CA GLN A 190 12.66 -21.42 -0.34
C GLN A 190 13.60 -22.06 0.72
N GLY A 191 13.50 -21.63 1.98
CA GLY A 191 14.32 -22.11 3.09
C GLY A 191 15.70 -21.44 3.21
N TYR A 192 16.06 -20.53 2.31
CA TYR A 192 17.30 -19.75 2.37
C TYR A 192 17.06 -18.40 3.05
N LEU A 193 17.97 -18.01 3.95
CA LEU A 193 18.00 -16.67 4.54
C LEU A 193 18.82 -15.75 3.63
N LEU A 194 18.16 -14.79 3.00
CA LEU A 194 18.72 -13.76 2.12
C LEU A 194 18.74 -12.44 2.89
N LEU A 195 19.91 -11.83 3.09
CA LEU A 195 20.05 -10.63 3.93
C LEU A 195 20.34 -9.41 3.08
N GLU A 196 19.87 -8.25 3.56
CA GLU A 196 20.31 -6.97 3.01
C GLU A 196 21.79 -6.71 3.31
N ASP A 197 22.25 -7.20 4.46
CA ASP A 197 23.65 -7.17 4.89
C ASP A 197 24.09 -8.55 5.41
N GLU A 198 25.03 -9.17 4.72
CA GLU A 198 25.53 -10.51 5.07
C GLU A 198 26.28 -10.57 6.41
N ARG A 199 26.67 -9.42 6.99
CA ARG A 199 27.28 -9.35 8.33
C ARG A 199 26.26 -9.70 9.41
N ASP A 200 24.96 -9.50 9.16
CA ASP A 200 23.88 -9.77 10.11
C ASP A 200 23.58 -11.28 10.26
N ARG A 201 24.12 -12.13 9.37
CA ARG A 201 23.73 -13.56 9.28
C ARG A 201 23.84 -14.32 10.59
N ASP A 202 24.95 -14.17 11.30
CA ASP A 202 25.17 -14.94 12.53
C ASP A 202 24.22 -14.49 13.65
N ALA A 203 23.94 -13.18 13.75
CA ALA A 203 22.97 -12.64 14.70
C ALA A 203 21.54 -13.09 14.36
N VAL A 204 21.14 -12.95 13.10
CA VAL A 204 19.82 -13.34 12.63
C VAL A 204 19.59 -14.84 12.76
N LEU A 205 20.57 -15.69 12.38
CA LEU A 205 20.45 -17.15 12.56
C LEU A 205 20.31 -17.55 14.04
N ARG A 206 21.01 -16.86 14.95
CA ARG A 206 20.83 -17.09 16.40
C ARG A 206 19.41 -16.72 16.85
N LEU A 207 18.90 -15.57 16.43
CA LEU A 207 17.54 -15.12 16.77
C LEU A 207 16.44 -16.01 16.13
N LEU A 208 16.68 -16.56 14.95
CA LEU A 208 15.76 -17.49 14.29
C LEU A 208 15.84 -18.92 14.86
N SER A 209 16.93 -19.27 15.55
CA SER A 209 17.12 -20.62 16.11
C SER A 209 16.09 -20.97 17.18
N THR A 210 15.56 -19.97 17.88
CA THR A 210 14.47 -20.11 18.86
C THR A 210 13.08 -20.23 18.20
N SER A 211 12.96 -19.94 16.91
CA SER A 211 11.67 -19.90 16.20
C SER A 211 11.28 -21.24 15.54
N GLY A 212 12.04 -22.32 15.77
CA GLY A 212 11.75 -23.65 15.21
C GLY A 212 11.85 -23.75 13.67
N LEU A 213 12.40 -22.72 13.01
CA LEU A 213 12.49 -22.64 11.56
C LEU A 213 13.58 -23.57 11.01
N ARG A 214 13.24 -24.39 10.01
CA ARG A 214 14.21 -25.19 9.25
C ARG A 214 14.77 -24.37 8.11
N LEU A 215 15.90 -23.69 8.36
CA LEU A 215 16.64 -22.95 7.34
C LEU A 215 17.77 -23.79 6.76
N ALA A 216 18.12 -23.52 5.51
CA ALA A 216 19.37 -23.96 4.93
C ALA A 216 20.52 -23.47 5.81
N ARG A 217 21.26 -24.42 6.39
CA ARG A 217 22.40 -24.07 7.24
C ARG A 217 23.57 -23.66 6.38
N PRO A 218 24.36 -22.66 6.81
CA PRO A 218 25.66 -22.39 6.22
C PRO A 218 26.43 -23.71 6.05
N LYS A 219 26.90 -23.97 4.84
CA LYS A 219 27.64 -25.19 4.54
C LYS A 219 29.09 -25.02 4.98
N GLY A 220 29.64 -26.06 5.60
CA GLY A 220 31.08 -26.17 5.78
C GLY A 220 31.79 -26.21 4.42
N ARG A 221 33.07 -25.85 4.41
CA ARG A 221 33.98 -25.74 3.24
C ARG A 221 33.53 -26.54 2.01
N THR A 222 33.25 -25.85 0.91
CA THR A 222 33.31 -26.44 -0.42
C THR A 222 34.78 -26.50 -0.83
N ALA A 223 35.32 -27.71 -1.02
CA ALA A 223 36.71 -27.90 -1.44
C ALA A 223 36.84 -27.62 -2.94
N ILE A 224 37.00 -26.35 -3.32
CA ILE A 224 37.35 -25.97 -4.68
C ILE A 224 38.56 -25.04 -4.59
N PRO A 225 39.77 -25.51 -4.92
CA PRO A 225 40.97 -24.69 -4.92
C PRO A 225 41.07 -23.96 -6.26
N LEU A 226 40.96 -22.64 -6.25
CA LEU A 226 41.59 -21.81 -7.28
C LEU A 226 42.26 -20.63 -6.58
N GLU A 227 43.51 -20.41 -6.96
CA GLU A 227 44.50 -19.66 -6.19
C GLU A 227 44.14 -18.18 -6.00
N ALA A 228 44.41 -17.74 -4.77
CA ALA A 228 44.57 -16.37 -4.28
C ALA A 228 43.33 -15.50 -3.94
N ALA A 229 43.21 -15.26 -2.62
CA ALA A 229 42.86 -13.98 -1.98
C ALA A 229 41.40 -13.62 -1.64
N TRP A 230 40.58 -14.57 -1.17
CA TRP A 230 39.44 -14.20 -0.29
C TRP A 230 39.52 -14.89 1.08
N PRO A 231 39.80 -14.16 2.18
CA PRO A 231 39.79 -14.74 3.51
C PRO A 231 38.41 -15.32 3.83
N VAL A 232 38.37 -16.55 4.34
CA VAL A 232 37.11 -17.23 4.71
C VAL A 232 36.31 -16.46 5.78
N THR A 233 37.01 -15.68 6.61
CA THR A 233 36.44 -14.81 7.63
C THR A 233 35.86 -13.52 7.06
N ARG A 234 36.18 -13.17 5.81
CA ARG A 234 35.74 -11.91 5.21
C ARG A 234 34.37 -12.11 4.59
N VAL A 235 33.38 -11.42 5.15
CA VAL A 235 32.02 -11.42 4.61
C VAL A 235 32.02 -10.66 3.28
N PRO A 236 31.59 -11.28 2.17
CA PRO A 236 31.47 -10.60 0.90
C PRO A 236 30.21 -9.73 0.86
N ASN A 237 30.33 -8.49 0.41
CA ASN A 237 29.21 -7.57 0.21
C ASN A 237 28.46 -7.92 -1.10
N LEU A 238 27.67 -9.00 -1.04
CA LEU A 238 26.94 -9.58 -2.16
C LEU A 238 25.47 -9.76 -1.82
N GLN A 239 24.63 -9.76 -2.84
CA GLN A 239 23.22 -10.15 -2.75
C GLN A 239 22.88 -11.20 -3.80
N ILE A 240 21.83 -11.97 -3.57
CA ILE A 240 21.25 -12.87 -4.57
C ILE A 240 19.82 -12.42 -4.85
N ASP A 241 19.44 -12.41 -6.12
CA ASP A 241 18.06 -12.14 -6.47
C ASP A 241 17.21 -13.42 -6.48
N ASN A 242 15.92 -13.24 -6.76
CA ASN A 242 14.96 -14.33 -6.89
C ASN A 242 15.18 -15.20 -8.15
N GLN A 243 16.15 -14.87 -8.99
CA GLN A 243 16.55 -15.59 -10.19
C GLN A 243 17.84 -16.38 -10.00
N THR A 244 18.32 -16.53 -8.76
CA THR A 244 19.59 -17.19 -8.42
C THR A 244 20.82 -16.49 -9.04
N GLU A 245 20.69 -15.21 -9.40
CA GLU A 245 21.77 -14.37 -9.88
C GLU A 245 22.44 -13.68 -8.69
N VAL A 246 23.77 -13.76 -8.65
CA VAL A 246 24.61 -13.21 -7.59
C VAL A 246 25.11 -11.83 -8.02
N TYR A 247 24.67 -10.79 -7.31
CA TYR A 247 24.95 -9.39 -7.58
C TYR A 247 25.96 -8.80 -6.59
N LEU A 248 26.74 -7.83 -7.06
CA LEU A 248 27.43 -6.85 -6.22
C LEU A 248 26.42 -5.98 -5.48
N PHE A 249 26.67 -5.61 -4.21
CA PHE A 249 25.82 -4.65 -3.49
C PHE A 249 26.46 -3.26 -3.39
N PRO A 250 25.71 -2.14 -3.61
CA PRO A 250 24.35 -2.08 -4.16
C PRO A 250 24.32 -2.63 -5.60
N PRO A 251 23.18 -3.16 -6.09
CA PRO A 251 23.11 -3.92 -7.34
C PRO A 251 23.66 -3.13 -8.54
N VAL A 252 24.88 -3.45 -8.97
CA VAL A 252 25.52 -2.83 -10.15
C VAL A 252 25.52 -3.78 -11.35
N ALA A 253 25.96 -5.04 -11.15
CA ALA A 253 26.01 -6.07 -12.18
C ALA A 253 26.01 -7.47 -11.55
N PRO A 254 25.43 -8.49 -12.22
CA PRO A 254 25.55 -9.88 -11.80
C PRO A 254 26.97 -10.36 -12.06
N MET A 255 27.63 -10.91 -11.03
CA MET A 255 28.97 -11.49 -11.15
C MET A 255 28.97 -13.02 -11.30
N GLY A 256 27.81 -13.63 -11.07
CA GLY A 256 27.65 -15.07 -11.16
C GLY A 256 26.20 -15.50 -11.14
N ARG A 257 25.95 -16.75 -11.51
CA ARG A 257 24.62 -17.35 -11.60
C ARG A 257 24.67 -18.78 -11.11
N TYR A 258 23.81 -19.12 -10.16
CA TYR A 258 23.73 -20.48 -9.64
C TYR A 258 22.58 -21.23 -10.32
N ASN A 259 22.86 -22.34 -10.99
CA ASN A 259 21.82 -23.19 -11.54
C ASN A 259 21.41 -24.26 -10.51
N PRO A 260 20.20 -24.19 -9.91
CA PRO A 260 19.80 -25.12 -8.86
C PRO A 260 19.58 -26.55 -9.37
N LYS A 261 19.35 -26.75 -10.67
CA LYS A 261 19.14 -28.07 -11.28
C LYS A 261 20.46 -28.83 -11.42
N THR A 262 21.48 -28.17 -11.95
CA THR A 262 22.82 -28.77 -12.15
C THR A 262 23.73 -28.59 -10.93
N ARG A 263 23.35 -27.73 -9.98
CA ARG A 263 24.18 -27.30 -8.84
C ARG A 263 25.49 -26.64 -9.26
N LYS A 264 25.54 -26.08 -10.49
CA LYS A 264 26.70 -25.39 -11.04
C LYS A 264 26.61 -23.89 -10.75
N LEU A 265 27.68 -23.32 -10.21
CA LEU A 265 27.83 -21.87 -10.03
C LEU A 265 28.69 -21.31 -11.16
N TRP A 266 28.07 -20.57 -12.07
CA TRP A 266 28.78 -19.82 -13.10
C TRP A 266 29.27 -18.49 -12.55
N VAL A 267 30.53 -18.13 -12.81
CA VAL A 267 31.14 -16.88 -12.33
C VAL A 267 31.78 -16.15 -13.50
N GLU A 268 31.63 -14.83 -13.56
CA GLU A 268 32.09 -14.02 -14.68
C GLU A 268 33.61 -13.97 -14.81
N ASP A 269 34.35 -14.09 -13.71
CA ASP A 269 35.81 -14.09 -13.71
C ASP A 269 36.37 -15.08 -12.69
N SER A 270 37.45 -15.79 -13.03
CA SER A 270 38.17 -16.71 -12.15
C SER A 270 38.54 -16.08 -10.78
N ARG A 271 38.85 -14.78 -10.74
CA ARG A 271 39.19 -14.04 -9.51
C ARG A 271 37.99 -13.75 -8.61
N LEU A 272 36.77 -13.87 -9.12
CA LEU A 272 35.53 -13.69 -8.36
C LEU A 272 35.03 -15.01 -7.75
N VAL A 273 35.61 -16.15 -8.12
CA VAL A 273 35.19 -17.47 -7.62
C VAL A 273 35.27 -17.55 -6.10
N GLY A 274 36.33 -17.03 -5.48
CA GLY A 274 36.52 -17.00 -4.03
C GLY A 274 35.36 -16.34 -3.27
N PRO A 275 35.08 -15.03 -3.49
CA PRO A 275 33.95 -14.37 -2.85
C PRO A 275 32.59 -15.00 -3.21
N SER A 276 32.37 -15.46 -4.45
CA SER A 276 31.12 -16.11 -4.84
C SER A 276 30.88 -17.44 -4.11
N LEU A 277 31.90 -18.27 -3.95
CA LEU A 277 31.82 -19.51 -3.18
C LEU A 277 31.64 -19.26 -1.68
N CYS A 278 32.32 -18.23 -1.13
CA CYS A 278 32.15 -17.82 0.26
C CYS A 278 30.68 -17.44 0.52
N PHE A 279 30.11 -16.60 -0.34
CA PHE A 279 28.71 -16.20 -0.24
C PHE A 279 27.74 -17.38 -0.41
N ALA A 280 27.96 -18.24 -1.41
CA ALA A 280 27.14 -19.43 -1.63
C ALA A 280 27.16 -20.37 -0.40
N ALA A 281 28.32 -20.56 0.22
CA ALA A 281 28.46 -21.37 1.43
C ALA A 281 27.72 -20.73 2.63
N ARG A 282 27.81 -19.40 2.81
CA ARG A 282 27.08 -18.66 3.85
C ARG A 282 25.56 -18.75 3.68
N LEU A 283 25.08 -18.71 2.44
CA LEU A 283 23.68 -18.95 2.10
C LEU A 283 23.25 -20.41 2.36
N GLY A 284 24.18 -21.36 2.29
CA GLY A 284 23.90 -22.79 2.40
C GLY A 284 23.63 -23.48 1.06
N LEU A 285 23.99 -22.85 -0.06
CA LEU A 285 23.88 -23.42 -1.40
C LEU A 285 24.86 -24.59 -1.57
N GLN A 286 24.40 -25.66 -2.21
CA GLN A 286 25.24 -26.81 -2.54
C GLN A 286 25.83 -26.62 -3.94
N VAL A 287 27.01 -26.02 -4.03
CA VAL A 287 27.75 -25.89 -5.29
C VAL A 287 28.51 -27.19 -5.56
N ALA A 288 28.12 -27.91 -6.61
CA ALA A 288 28.78 -29.14 -7.05
C ALA A 288 29.92 -28.86 -8.04
N GLU A 289 29.78 -27.81 -8.85
CA GLU A 289 30.73 -27.44 -9.90
C GLU A 289 30.78 -25.92 -10.05
N VAL A 290 31.94 -25.37 -10.42
CA VAL A 290 32.08 -23.96 -10.82
C VAL A 290 32.32 -23.89 -12.32
N GLY A 291 31.54 -23.06 -13.01
CA GLY A 291 31.71 -22.76 -14.41
C GLY A 291 32.30 -21.37 -14.62
N LEU A 292 33.17 -21.23 -15.60
CA LEU A 292 33.73 -19.94 -16.04
C LEU A 292 33.50 -19.79 -17.55
N PRO A 293 33.21 -18.57 -18.04
CA PRO A 293 33.32 -18.25 -19.44
C PRO A 293 34.80 -18.30 -19.86
N LYS A 294 35.08 -18.45 -21.15
CA LYS A 294 36.44 -18.34 -21.69
C LYS A 294 37.02 -16.95 -21.44
N ARG A 295 36.17 -15.91 -21.51
CA ARG A 295 36.55 -14.50 -21.31
C ARG A 295 35.82 -13.88 -20.12
N PRO A 296 36.45 -13.00 -19.33
CA PRO A 296 35.79 -12.31 -18.23
C PRO A 296 34.53 -11.56 -18.66
N TRP A 297 33.46 -11.61 -17.87
CA TRP A 297 32.21 -10.86 -18.12
C TRP A 297 31.52 -11.22 -19.45
N ARG A 298 31.45 -12.53 -19.73
CA ARG A 298 30.91 -13.12 -20.98
C ARG A 298 29.98 -14.31 -20.74
N LEU A 299 29.46 -14.53 -19.54
CA LEU A 299 28.52 -15.65 -19.32
C LEU A 299 27.32 -15.57 -20.28
N ASP A 300 26.74 -14.39 -20.47
CA ASP A 300 25.60 -14.20 -21.39
C ASP A 300 25.95 -14.43 -22.87
N ASP A 301 27.20 -14.22 -23.25
CA ASP A 301 27.67 -14.36 -24.63
C ASP A 301 28.10 -15.81 -24.95
N GLU A 302 28.60 -16.56 -23.96
CA GLU A 302 29.32 -17.82 -24.17
C GLU A 302 28.65 -19.06 -23.57
N VAL A 303 27.76 -18.88 -22.60
CA VAL A 303 27.11 -19.99 -21.91
C VAL A 303 25.65 -20.03 -22.33
N ALA A 304 25.22 -21.20 -22.80
CA ALA A 304 23.83 -21.39 -23.19
C ALA A 304 22.89 -21.04 -22.03
N PHE A 305 21.80 -20.35 -22.34
CA PHE A 305 20.86 -19.84 -21.34
C PHE A 305 20.35 -20.93 -20.38
N ASP A 306 20.12 -22.15 -20.88
CA ASP A 306 19.68 -23.31 -20.10
C ASP A 306 20.74 -23.87 -19.13
N GLU A 307 22.02 -23.60 -19.38
CA GLU A 307 23.10 -23.92 -18.45
C GLU A 307 23.21 -22.88 -17.33
N LEU A 308 22.88 -21.62 -17.62
CA LEU A 308 22.86 -20.53 -16.64
C LEU A 308 21.61 -20.57 -15.75
N LYS A 309 20.46 -21.01 -16.29
CA LYS A 309 19.15 -20.96 -15.60
C LYS A 309 18.31 -22.21 -15.86
N ASP A 310 17.47 -22.57 -14.89
CA ASP A 310 16.44 -23.63 -15.08
C ASP A 310 15.22 -23.09 -15.86
N TYR A 311 15.41 -22.83 -17.15
CA TYR A 311 14.37 -22.26 -18.04
C TYR A 311 13.18 -23.20 -18.24
N GLY A 312 13.43 -24.51 -18.33
CA GLY A 312 12.38 -25.53 -18.45
C GLY A 312 11.40 -25.49 -17.29
N ARG A 313 11.88 -25.29 -16.06
CA ARG A 313 11.02 -25.06 -14.89
C ARG A 313 10.22 -23.76 -15.01
N ARG A 314 10.79 -22.66 -15.49
CA ARG A 314 10.08 -21.36 -15.65
C ARG A 314 8.95 -21.43 -16.67
N LYS A 315 9.20 -21.98 -17.86
CA LYS A 315 8.18 -22.08 -18.91
C LYS A 315 7.01 -22.97 -18.46
N LYS A 316 7.32 -24.07 -17.76
CA LYS A 316 6.30 -24.94 -17.15
C LYS A 316 5.52 -24.21 -16.04
N LEU A 317 6.21 -23.47 -15.16
CA LEU A 317 5.58 -22.69 -14.10
C LEU A 317 4.61 -21.64 -14.67
N GLN A 318 5.01 -20.93 -15.72
CA GLN A 318 4.19 -19.89 -16.36
C GLN A 318 2.93 -20.48 -17.02
N SER A 319 3.06 -21.62 -17.69
CA SER A 319 1.91 -22.36 -18.27
C SER A 319 0.94 -22.81 -17.19
N THR A 320 1.45 -23.45 -16.13
CA THR A 320 0.62 -23.90 -14.99
C THR A 320 -0.03 -22.72 -14.26
N GLN A 321 0.66 -21.58 -14.13
CA GLN A 321 0.09 -20.38 -13.50
C GLN A 321 -1.11 -19.83 -14.28
N GLN A 322 -1.11 -19.88 -15.61
CA GLN A 322 -2.24 -19.45 -16.44
C GLN A 322 -3.45 -20.37 -16.28
N GLU A 323 -3.24 -21.69 -16.28
CA GLU A 323 -4.31 -22.68 -16.06
C GLU A 323 -4.92 -22.56 -14.66
N VAL A 324 -4.07 -22.45 -13.64
CA VAL A 324 -4.52 -22.28 -12.25
C VAL A 324 -5.25 -20.95 -12.06
N ALA A 325 -4.79 -19.86 -12.69
CA ALA A 325 -5.47 -18.57 -12.63
C ALA A 325 -6.96 -18.70 -13.04
N ALA A 326 -7.23 -19.35 -14.17
CA ALA A 326 -8.58 -19.52 -14.69
C ALA A 326 -9.49 -20.32 -13.72
N SER A 327 -8.95 -21.39 -13.11
CA SER A 327 -9.69 -22.16 -12.11
C SER A 327 -9.99 -21.34 -10.85
N LEU A 328 -9.00 -20.63 -10.31
CA LEU A 328 -9.18 -19.77 -9.13
C LEU A 328 -10.20 -18.66 -9.39
N MET A 329 -10.29 -18.17 -10.63
CA MET A 329 -11.29 -17.18 -11.04
C MET A 329 -12.70 -17.71 -10.98
N SER A 330 -12.90 -18.92 -11.49
CA SER A 330 -14.21 -19.56 -11.44
C SER A 330 -14.67 -19.71 -9.99
N THR A 331 -13.81 -20.23 -9.11
CA THR A 331 -14.15 -20.42 -7.70
C THR A 331 -14.43 -19.11 -6.98
N LEU A 332 -13.63 -18.06 -7.23
CA LEU A 332 -13.89 -16.73 -6.66
C LEU A 332 -15.24 -16.15 -7.13
N TRP A 333 -15.57 -16.32 -8.40
CA TRP A 333 -16.87 -15.90 -8.92
C TRP A 333 -18.02 -16.72 -8.31
N ASP A 334 -17.84 -18.02 -8.08
CA ASP A 334 -18.82 -18.86 -7.40
C ASP A 334 -19.06 -18.41 -5.95
N ALA A 335 -18.01 -18.02 -5.21
CA ALA A 335 -18.13 -17.43 -3.88
C ALA A 335 -18.86 -16.07 -3.89
N VAL A 336 -18.60 -15.22 -4.89
CA VAL A 336 -19.34 -13.94 -5.07
C VAL A 336 -20.83 -14.19 -5.31
N LYS A 337 -21.18 -15.18 -6.14
CA LYS A 337 -22.60 -15.56 -6.35
C LYS A 337 -23.23 -16.13 -5.08
N ALA A 338 -22.54 -17.03 -4.39
CA ALA A 338 -23.05 -17.65 -3.17
C ALA A 338 -23.34 -16.62 -2.06
N THR A 339 -22.64 -15.49 -2.06
CA THR A 339 -22.83 -14.39 -1.10
C THR A 339 -23.80 -13.29 -1.57
N GLY A 340 -24.29 -13.38 -2.81
CA GLY A 340 -25.20 -12.41 -3.42
C GLY A 340 -24.55 -11.05 -3.72
N LEU A 341 -23.25 -11.04 -4.02
CA LEU A 341 -22.44 -9.81 -4.20
C LEU A 341 -22.14 -9.50 -5.68
N GLU A 342 -22.79 -10.14 -6.65
CA GLU A 342 -22.48 -10.04 -8.09
C GLU A 342 -22.58 -8.60 -8.62
N ARG A 343 -23.47 -7.79 -8.04
CA ARG A 343 -23.62 -6.37 -8.39
C ARG A 343 -22.46 -5.51 -7.88
N LEU A 344 -21.91 -5.88 -6.71
CA LEU A 344 -20.82 -5.17 -6.04
C LEU A 344 -19.45 -5.61 -6.55
N ILE A 345 -19.32 -6.87 -6.94
CA ILE A 345 -18.08 -7.45 -7.47
C ILE A 345 -18.39 -8.13 -8.79
N PRO A 346 -18.55 -7.39 -9.91
CA PRO A 346 -18.78 -7.99 -11.20
C PRO A 346 -17.58 -8.79 -11.72
N LYS A 347 -17.86 -9.81 -12.54
CA LYS A 347 -16.86 -10.76 -13.05
C LYS A 347 -15.71 -10.10 -13.80
N ASP A 348 -15.99 -9.10 -14.63
CA ASP A 348 -14.99 -8.30 -15.36
C ASP A 348 -14.05 -7.55 -14.42
N THR A 349 -14.55 -7.10 -13.26
CA THR A 349 -13.74 -6.40 -12.26
C THR A 349 -12.76 -7.37 -11.59
N ILE A 350 -13.19 -8.61 -11.35
CA ILE A 350 -12.33 -9.70 -10.87
C ILE A 350 -11.24 -9.97 -11.91
N GLU A 351 -11.60 -10.26 -13.16
CA GLU A 351 -10.66 -10.58 -14.24
C GLU A 351 -9.56 -9.51 -14.40
N ALA A 352 -9.91 -8.22 -14.33
CA ALA A 352 -8.96 -7.12 -14.45
C ALA A 352 -7.92 -7.04 -13.31
N LYS A 353 -8.21 -7.59 -12.12
CA LYS A 353 -7.35 -7.50 -10.92
C LYS A 353 -6.69 -8.82 -10.54
N CYS A 354 -7.05 -9.91 -11.21
CA CYS A 354 -6.70 -11.27 -10.81
C CYS A 354 -5.36 -11.81 -11.26
N PHE A 355 -4.58 -11.04 -12.03
CA PHE A 355 -3.16 -11.32 -12.25
C PHE A 355 -2.34 -11.39 -10.96
N ARG A 356 -2.87 -10.84 -9.85
CA ARG A 356 -2.27 -11.03 -8.53
C ARG A 356 -2.54 -12.44 -7.99
N ILE A 357 -3.74 -13.02 -8.21
CA ILE A 357 -4.22 -14.28 -7.60
C ILE A 357 -3.39 -15.52 -7.98
N SER A 358 -2.87 -15.55 -9.21
CA SER A 358 -2.09 -16.68 -9.71
C SER A 358 -0.63 -16.70 -9.24
N GLN A 359 -0.11 -15.61 -8.66
CA GLN A 359 1.27 -15.56 -8.18
C GLN A 359 1.51 -16.46 -6.97
N GLY A 360 0.45 -16.82 -6.23
CA GLY A 360 0.52 -17.74 -5.10
C GLY A 360 0.33 -19.22 -5.45
N ALA A 361 0.09 -19.56 -6.72
CA ALA A 361 -0.04 -20.95 -7.18
C ALA A 361 1.33 -21.61 -7.35
N LEU A 362 2.13 -21.62 -6.28
CA LEU A 362 3.47 -22.20 -6.32
C LEU A 362 3.47 -23.61 -5.74
N ASN A 363 4.26 -24.45 -6.39
CA ASN A 363 4.77 -25.70 -5.82
C ASN A 363 5.76 -25.36 -4.69
N GLU A 364 5.24 -24.92 -3.56
CA GLU A 364 5.98 -24.83 -2.30
C GLU A 364 6.05 -26.24 -1.69
N ASN A 365 7.21 -26.62 -1.14
CA ASN A 365 7.28 -27.81 -0.29
C ASN A 365 6.34 -27.61 0.92
N LYS A 366 5.62 -28.66 1.34
CA LYS A 366 4.69 -28.67 2.48
C LYS A 366 5.26 -28.02 3.74
N ASP A 367 6.55 -28.23 4.06
CA ASP A 367 7.19 -27.61 5.23
C ASP A 367 7.32 -26.08 5.08
N HIS A 368 7.74 -25.59 3.91
CA HIS A 368 7.83 -24.16 3.62
C HIS A 368 6.44 -23.52 3.51
N PHE A 369 5.46 -24.26 2.99
CA PHE A 369 4.08 -23.84 2.91
C PHE A 369 3.50 -23.60 4.31
N ARG A 370 3.61 -24.59 5.22
CA ARG A 370 3.19 -24.44 6.63
C ARG A 370 3.88 -23.26 7.30
N LEU A 371 5.17 -23.07 7.02
CA LEU A 371 5.94 -21.98 7.59
C LEU A 371 5.41 -20.60 7.16
N ASN A 372 5.25 -20.38 5.85
CA ASN A 372 4.66 -19.15 5.33
C ASN A 372 3.27 -18.91 5.92
N GLU A 373 2.46 -19.95 6.06
CA GLU A 373 1.12 -19.84 6.63
C GLU A 373 1.14 -19.37 8.09
N SER A 374 2.16 -19.74 8.88
CA SER A 374 2.28 -19.30 10.28
C SER A 374 2.56 -17.80 10.47
N PHE A 375 3.08 -17.11 9.44
CA PHE A 375 3.43 -15.68 9.50
C PHE A 375 2.53 -14.79 8.63
N VAL A 376 1.35 -15.27 8.23
CA VAL A 376 0.33 -14.45 7.55
C VAL A 376 -0.34 -13.52 8.57
N GLN A 377 0.17 -12.30 8.72
CA GLN A 377 -0.33 -11.34 9.71
C GLN A 377 -1.79 -10.92 9.48
N GLN A 378 -2.22 -10.83 8.23
CA GLN A 378 -3.59 -10.45 7.86
C GLN A 378 -4.61 -11.41 8.45
N ARG A 379 -4.24 -12.69 8.65
CA ARG A 379 -5.10 -13.65 9.34
C ARG A 379 -5.33 -13.22 10.79
N GLN A 380 -4.26 -12.90 11.51
CA GLN A 380 -4.36 -12.46 12.89
C GLN A 380 -5.06 -11.10 13.02
N TYR A 381 -4.83 -10.16 12.10
CA TYR A 381 -5.52 -8.87 12.12
C TYR A 381 -7.04 -9.02 11.89
N LEU A 382 -7.45 -9.86 10.93
CA LEU A 382 -8.86 -10.05 10.62
C LEU A 382 -9.59 -10.86 11.69
N PHE A 383 -8.96 -11.91 12.23
CA PHE A 383 -9.64 -12.89 13.11
C PHE A 383 -9.28 -12.78 14.59
N GLY A 384 -8.30 -11.95 14.96
CA GLY A 384 -7.80 -11.87 16.33
C GLY A 384 -7.13 -13.17 16.78
N GLU A 385 -7.51 -13.65 17.96
CA GLU A 385 -7.05 -14.94 18.49
C GLU A 385 -7.55 -16.11 17.62
N LEU A 386 -6.60 -16.96 17.23
CA LEU A 386 -6.86 -18.12 16.38
C LEU A 386 -5.86 -19.24 16.65
N THR A 387 -6.23 -20.45 16.27
CA THR A 387 -5.36 -21.63 16.32
C THR A 387 -5.28 -22.26 14.94
N LEU A 388 -4.05 -22.43 14.43
CA LEU A 388 -3.82 -23.17 13.20
C LEU A 388 -4.05 -24.67 13.45
N ALA A 389 -4.76 -25.33 12.55
CA ALA A 389 -4.95 -26.79 12.59
C ALA A 389 -3.67 -27.53 12.12
N ASP A 390 -3.73 -28.85 11.94
CA ASP A 390 -2.58 -29.64 11.42
C ASP A 390 -2.65 -29.97 9.92
N ASN A 391 -3.71 -29.53 9.25
CA ASN A 391 -3.98 -29.79 7.84
C ASN A 391 -4.19 -28.50 7.03
N SER A 392 -3.86 -28.59 5.75
CA SER A 392 -4.21 -27.58 4.75
C SER A 392 -5.54 -27.94 4.07
N GLY A 393 -6.20 -26.94 3.50
CA GLY A 393 -7.43 -27.10 2.73
C GLY A 393 -7.52 -26.07 1.60
N SER A 394 -8.62 -26.07 0.88
CA SER A 394 -8.87 -25.09 -0.17
C SER A 394 -9.47 -23.80 0.43
N CYS A 395 -8.96 -22.65 0.01
CA CYS A 395 -9.49 -21.35 0.36
C CYS A 395 -10.97 -21.28 -0.02
N ARG A 396 -11.83 -20.92 0.92
CA ARG A 396 -13.28 -20.83 0.70
C ARG A 396 -13.68 -19.81 -0.36
N LEU A 397 -12.83 -18.80 -0.60
CA LEU A 397 -13.11 -17.76 -1.58
C LEU A 397 -12.59 -18.14 -2.97
N CYS A 398 -11.28 -18.40 -3.12
CA CYS A 398 -10.68 -18.58 -4.44
C CYS A 398 -10.28 -20.03 -4.76
N GLY A 399 -10.40 -20.97 -3.81
CA GLY A 399 -10.01 -22.37 -4.00
C GLY A 399 -8.51 -22.67 -3.83
N GLN A 400 -7.66 -21.65 -3.67
CA GLN A 400 -6.22 -21.83 -3.48
C GLN A 400 -5.89 -22.57 -2.18
N ASN A 401 -4.89 -23.45 -2.17
CA ASN A 401 -4.45 -24.12 -0.94
C ASN A 401 -4.05 -23.10 0.14
N ALA A 402 -4.53 -23.30 1.35
CA ALA A 402 -4.22 -22.49 2.53
C ALA A 402 -4.25 -23.35 3.80
N TRP A 403 -3.72 -22.84 4.90
CA TRP A 403 -3.77 -23.56 6.17
C TRP A 403 -5.12 -23.36 6.85
N MET A 404 -5.70 -24.45 7.36
CA MET A 404 -6.96 -24.40 8.09
C MET A 404 -6.72 -23.86 9.52
N PHE A 405 -7.70 -23.13 10.05
CA PHE A 405 -7.61 -22.59 11.40
C PHE A 405 -8.99 -22.46 12.05
N THR A 406 -8.99 -22.41 13.38
CA THR A 406 -10.17 -22.15 14.21
C THR A 406 -10.04 -20.79 14.87
N THR A 407 -11.17 -20.13 15.12
CA THR A 407 -11.26 -18.82 15.76
C THR A 407 -12.59 -18.72 16.49
N ALA A 408 -12.65 -17.91 17.54
CA ALA A 408 -13.85 -17.78 18.38
C ALA A 408 -15.04 -17.12 17.66
N VAL A 409 -14.82 -16.45 16.52
CA VAL A 409 -15.87 -15.73 15.77
C VAL A 409 -16.59 -16.59 14.73
N CYS A 410 -16.14 -17.82 14.49
CA CYS A 410 -16.73 -18.72 13.49
C CYS A 410 -17.14 -20.06 14.12
N THR A 411 -18.26 -20.63 13.67
CA THR A 411 -18.79 -21.88 14.20
C THR A 411 -17.99 -23.12 13.80
N GLU A 412 -17.20 -23.02 12.74
CA GLU A 412 -16.48 -24.14 12.13
C GLU A 412 -15.03 -23.73 11.78
N PRO A 413 -14.11 -24.70 11.64
CA PRO A 413 -12.80 -24.43 11.08
C PRO A 413 -12.91 -23.84 9.67
N VAL A 414 -12.12 -22.79 9.39
CA VAL A 414 -12.12 -22.09 8.11
C VAL A 414 -10.75 -22.09 7.46
N THR A 415 -10.74 -21.90 6.14
CA THR A 415 -9.52 -21.89 5.34
C THR A 415 -9.54 -20.71 4.37
N TYR A 416 -8.60 -19.78 4.52
CA TYR A 416 -8.45 -18.61 3.67
C TYR A 416 -6.98 -18.43 3.28
N CYS A 417 -6.70 -18.28 1.98
CA CYS A 417 -5.34 -18.05 1.52
C CYS A 417 -4.86 -16.64 1.86
N HIS A 418 -3.53 -16.49 2.00
CA HIS A 418 -2.89 -15.22 2.30
C HIS A 418 -3.38 -14.09 1.39
N GLN A 419 -3.57 -14.37 0.10
CA GLN A 419 -3.98 -13.36 -0.85
C GLN A 419 -5.40 -12.83 -0.66
N CYS A 420 -6.36 -13.72 -0.42
CA CYS A 420 -7.72 -13.30 -0.10
C CYS A 420 -7.76 -12.50 1.22
N LEU A 421 -6.93 -12.87 2.20
CA LEU A 421 -6.81 -12.12 3.46
C LEU A 421 -6.17 -10.74 3.25
N GLU A 422 -5.15 -10.64 2.39
CA GLU A 422 -4.55 -9.36 1.99
C GLU A 422 -5.57 -8.48 1.26
N PHE A 423 -6.35 -9.05 0.34
CA PHE A 423 -7.41 -8.35 -0.38
C PHE A 423 -8.53 -7.85 0.54
N ALA A 424 -8.89 -8.63 1.56
CA ALA A 424 -9.85 -8.18 2.57
C ALA A 424 -9.26 -7.08 3.47
N SER A 425 -7.98 -7.18 3.83
CA SER A 425 -7.33 -6.19 4.70
C SER A 425 -7.16 -4.83 4.01
N GLU A 426 -6.70 -4.83 2.76
CA GLU A 426 -6.37 -3.59 2.03
C GLU A 426 -7.48 -3.08 1.11
N GLY A 427 -8.41 -3.95 0.70
CA GLY A 427 -9.31 -3.71 -0.41
C GLY A 427 -8.63 -3.76 -1.79
N VAL A 428 -9.41 -4.06 -2.81
CA VAL A 428 -8.95 -4.30 -4.19
C VAL A 428 -9.56 -3.30 -5.17
N PHE A 429 -10.86 -3.03 -5.03
CA PHE A 429 -11.63 -2.30 -6.02
C PHE A 429 -11.78 -0.82 -5.68
N GLU A 430 -11.70 0.01 -6.71
CA GLU A 430 -11.70 1.48 -6.62
C GLU A 430 -12.97 2.06 -7.26
N ASN A 431 -14.15 1.57 -6.87
CA ASN A 431 -15.43 2.08 -7.34
C ASN A 431 -16.23 2.66 -6.16
N GLN A 432 -16.38 3.98 -6.13
CA GLN A 432 -16.97 4.68 -4.98
C GLN A 432 -18.44 4.29 -4.69
N PRO A 433 -19.37 4.24 -5.68
CA PRO A 433 -20.73 3.76 -5.43
C PRO A 433 -20.79 2.36 -4.83
N ARG A 434 -20.05 1.40 -5.39
CA ARG A 434 -20.01 0.02 -4.89
C ARG A 434 -19.38 -0.05 -3.50
N ALA A 435 -18.32 0.72 -3.25
CA ALA A 435 -17.70 0.80 -1.93
C ALA A 435 -18.68 1.37 -0.87
N ALA A 436 -19.51 2.35 -1.22
CA ALA A 436 -20.51 2.90 -0.30
C ALA A 436 -21.62 1.89 0.02
N GLU A 437 -22.10 1.17 -0.99
CA GLU A 437 -23.10 0.11 -0.81
C GLU A 437 -22.54 -1.06 0.01
N ALA A 438 -21.30 -1.48 -0.25
CA ALA A 438 -20.64 -2.49 0.57
C ALA A 438 -20.41 -2.01 2.02
N LEU A 439 -20.05 -0.74 2.21
CA LEU A 439 -19.90 -0.15 3.54
C LEU A 439 -21.22 -0.16 4.32
N LYS A 440 -22.34 0.12 3.65
CA LYS A 440 -23.68 0.00 4.24
C LYS A 440 -23.96 -1.44 4.70
N MET A 441 -23.66 -2.43 3.86
CA MET A 441 -23.84 -3.85 4.23
C MET A 441 -22.93 -4.27 5.38
N LEU A 442 -21.67 -3.81 5.42
CA LEU A 442 -20.77 -4.04 6.55
C LEU A 442 -21.34 -3.40 7.83
N ALA A 443 -21.88 -2.18 7.73
CA ALA A 443 -22.49 -1.53 8.89
C ALA A 443 -23.70 -2.31 9.43
N GLU A 444 -24.53 -2.86 8.55
CA GLU A 444 -25.64 -3.74 8.93
C GLU A 444 -25.16 -5.01 9.64
N LEU A 445 -24.11 -5.66 9.11
CA LEU A 445 -23.63 -6.97 9.57
C LEU A 445 -22.73 -6.92 10.81
N GLU A 446 -21.91 -5.87 10.94
CA GLU A 446 -20.85 -5.76 11.95
C GLU A 446 -21.05 -4.56 12.89
N PHE A 447 -21.65 -3.48 12.39
CA PHE A 447 -21.69 -2.20 13.10
C PHE A 447 -23.07 -1.75 13.58
N SER A 448 -24.08 -2.63 13.57
CA SER A 448 -25.45 -2.27 14.01
C SER A 448 -26.02 -1.02 13.31
N ASN A 449 -25.67 -0.80 12.03
CA ASN A 449 -26.01 0.39 11.24
C ASN A 449 -25.40 1.72 11.72
N GLU A 450 -24.39 1.69 12.58
CA GLU A 450 -23.70 2.89 13.05
C GLU A 450 -22.52 3.28 12.15
N PRO A 451 -22.13 4.56 12.10
CA PRO A 451 -20.87 5.00 11.50
C PRO A 451 -19.66 4.35 12.19
N MET A 452 -18.69 3.93 11.38
CA MET A 452 -17.42 3.33 11.80
C MET A 452 -16.23 4.10 11.20
N LEU A 453 -15.03 3.89 11.75
CA LEU A 453 -13.75 4.37 11.21
C LEU A 453 -13.23 3.42 10.13
N GLU A 454 -12.47 3.94 9.17
CA GLU A 454 -11.85 3.12 8.12
C GLU A 454 -10.94 2.03 8.70
N GLY A 455 -10.14 2.39 9.71
CA GLY A 455 -9.22 1.47 10.38
C GLY A 455 -9.90 0.31 11.10
N GLN A 456 -11.19 0.44 11.45
CA GLN A 456 -11.94 -0.67 12.07
C GLN A 456 -12.12 -1.82 11.08
N LEU A 457 -12.18 -1.56 9.77
CA LEU A 457 -12.29 -2.65 8.80
C LEU A 457 -11.04 -3.56 8.68
N ALA A 458 -9.98 -3.30 9.45
CA ALA A 458 -8.81 -4.19 9.56
C ALA A 458 -9.10 -5.49 10.32
N ALA A 459 -10.17 -5.53 11.13
CA ALA A 459 -10.62 -6.70 11.88
C ALA A 459 -12.06 -7.08 11.50
N LEU A 460 -12.45 -8.34 11.78
CA LEU A 460 -13.84 -8.77 11.79
C LEU A 460 -14.47 -8.43 13.14
N HIS A 461 -15.65 -7.84 13.11
CA HIS A 461 -16.35 -7.33 14.29
C HIS A 461 -17.56 -8.21 14.62
N ILE A 462 -17.27 -9.39 15.14
CA ILE A 462 -18.26 -10.44 15.43
C ILE A 462 -18.18 -10.78 16.93
N ASP A 463 -19.33 -10.98 17.58
CA ASP A 463 -19.36 -11.42 18.97
C ASP A 463 -18.96 -12.90 19.06
N SER A 464 -17.86 -13.18 19.76
CA SER A 464 -17.35 -14.54 19.96
C SER A 464 -18.27 -15.44 20.78
N ARG A 465 -19.25 -14.86 21.51
CA ARG A 465 -20.32 -15.62 22.20
C ARG A 465 -21.44 -16.05 21.25
N VAL A 466 -21.53 -15.41 20.08
CA VAL A 466 -22.50 -15.71 19.02
C VAL A 466 -21.73 -15.86 17.70
N PRO A 467 -20.89 -16.90 17.57
CA PRO A 467 -20.10 -17.12 16.37
C PRO A 467 -21.02 -17.31 15.16
N VAL A 468 -20.52 -16.92 13.98
CA VAL A 468 -21.29 -16.96 12.73
C VAL A 468 -20.83 -18.12 11.84
N PRO A 469 -21.69 -18.62 10.95
CA PRO A 469 -21.31 -19.67 10.01
C PRO A 469 -20.30 -19.14 8.97
N PRO A 470 -19.45 -20.01 8.39
CA PRO A 470 -18.40 -19.62 7.45
C PRO A 470 -18.88 -18.75 6.27
N GLU A 471 -20.09 -18.95 5.78
CA GLU A 471 -20.67 -18.18 4.65
C GLU A 471 -20.82 -16.69 4.99
N THR A 472 -21.05 -16.38 6.28
CA THR A 472 -21.09 -15.00 6.76
C THR A 472 -19.70 -14.39 6.72
N ILE A 473 -18.67 -15.14 7.14
CA ILE A 473 -17.27 -14.71 7.03
C ILE A 473 -16.88 -14.48 5.57
N ASP A 474 -17.25 -15.42 4.69
CA ASP A 474 -16.99 -15.32 3.25
C ASP A 474 -17.54 -13.99 2.69
N LYS A 475 -18.78 -13.65 3.05
CA LYS A 475 -19.43 -12.39 2.68
C LYS A 475 -18.71 -11.16 3.24
N LEU A 476 -18.32 -11.17 4.52
CA LEU A 476 -17.63 -10.05 5.17
C LEU A 476 -16.25 -9.78 4.55
N LEU A 477 -15.52 -10.82 4.16
CA LEU A 477 -14.24 -10.68 3.47
C LEU A 477 -14.42 -10.13 2.05
N LEU A 478 -15.38 -10.65 1.29
CA LEU A 478 -15.67 -10.16 -0.07
C LEU A 478 -16.17 -8.71 -0.07
N LEU A 479 -17.03 -8.32 0.88
CA LEU A 479 -17.44 -6.92 1.04
C LEU A 479 -16.23 -6.00 1.22
N ARG A 480 -15.23 -6.42 2.00
CA ARG A 480 -13.99 -5.64 2.18
C ARG A 480 -13.15 -5.52 0.91
N PHE A 481 -13.22 -6.47 -0.04
CA PHE A 481 -12.53 -6.35 -1.33
C PHE A 481 -13.00 -5.11 -2.10
N THR A 482 -14.26 -4.71 -1.95
CA THR A 482 -14.87 -3.60 -2.68
C THR A 482 -14.43 -2.21 -2.23
N ILE A 483 -13.80 -2.11 -1.05
CA ILE A 483 -13.47 -0.84 -0.40
C ILE A 483 -11.94 -0.70 -0.38
N LYS A 484 -11.33 -0.09 -1.40
CA LYS A 484 -9.88 0.18 -1.34
C LYS A 484 -9.54 1.17 -0.23
N ARG A 485 -8.75 0.74 0.76
CA ARG A 485 -8.35 1.56 1.91
C ARG A 485 -7.51 2.77 1.47
N GLY A 486 -7.74 3.92 2.08
CA GLY A 486 -7.06 5.19 1.80
C GLY A 486 -7.43 5.82 0.44
N LYS A 487 -8.34 5.21 -0.33
CA LYS A 487 -8.68 5.69 -1.68
C LYS A 487 -9.72 6.81 -1.68
N PHE A 488 -10.73 6.70 -0.83
CA PHE A 488 -11.87 7.61 -0.80
C PHE A 488 -11.90 8.40 0.50
N PRO A 489 -12.31 9.68 0.50
CA PRO A 489 -12.60 10.39 1.74
C PRO A 489 -13.65 9.61 2.55
N TRP A 490 -13.27 9.12 3.72
CA TRP A 490 -14.09 8.19 4.48
C TRP A 490 -15.47 8.76 4.85
N THR A 491 -15.52 10.03 5.23
CA THR A 491 -16.77 10.75 5.55
C THR A 491 -17.75 10.80 4.38
N LEU A 492 -17.26 10.96 3.15
CA LEU A 492 -18.08 10.93 1.94
C LEU A 492 -18.63 9.53 1.67
N LEU A 493 -17.87 8.50 2.02
CA LEU A 493 -18.31 7.11 1.86
C LEU A 493 -19.43 6.77 2.86
N LEU A 494 -19.31 7.22 4.11
CA LEU A 494 -20.35 7.08 5.14
C LEU A 494 -21.65 7.80 4.76
N GLU A 495 -21.54 9.00 4.20
CA GLU A 495 -22.69 9.76 3.71
C GLU A 495 -23.41 9.02 2.58
N LYS A 496 -22.66 8.55 1.57
CA LYS A 496 -23.24 7.78 0.46
C LYS A 496 -23.81 6.43 0.90
N ALA A 497 -23.25 5.82 1.94
CA ALA A 497 -23.77 4.60 2.56
C ALA A 497 -25.10 4.86 3.32
N GLY A 498 -25.47 6.12 3.55
CA GLY A 498 -26.66 6.49 4.32
C GLY A 498 -26.49 6.31 5.82
N LEU A 499 -25.26 6.12 6.30
CA LEU A 499 -24.95 5.93 7.72
C LEU A 499 -24.90 7.25 8.48
N THR A 500 -24.93 8.37 7.77
CA THR A 500 -24.90 9.72 8.36
C THR A 500 -26.00 10.55 7.72
N GLN A 501 -27.00 10.98 8.50
CA GLN A 501 -28.04 11.88 8.01
C GLN A 501 -27.45 13.29 7.85
N ASN A 502 -27.50 13.85 6.63
CA ASN A 502 -27.03 15.21 6.28
C ASN A 502 -25.55 15.49 6.57
N GLY A 503 -24.69 14.52 6.25
CA GLY A 503 -23.24 14.66 6.35
C GLY A 503 -22.75 14.74 7.80
N LEU A 504 -21.60 14.13 8.09
CA LEU A 504 -20.87 14.30 9.35
C LEU A 504 -20.34 15.76 9.52
N ARG A 505 -20.94 16.77 8.92
CA ARG A 505 -20.47 18.15 8.97
C ARG A 505 -21.65 19.11 8.96
N LEU A 506 -22.11 19.45 10.16
CA LEU A 506 -22.81 20.73 10.36
C LEU A 506 -21.77 21.85 10.20
N SER A 507 -22.21 23.10 10.02
CA SER A 507 -21.34 24.29 9.89
C SER A 507 -20.33 24.49 11.04
N ARG A 508 -20.40 23.65 12.10
CA ARG A 508 -19.44 23.53 13.21
C ARG A 508 -19.10 22.07 13.60
N GLY A 509 -18.75 21.21 12.65
CA GLY A 509 -18.14 19.89 12.93
C GLY A 509 -19.07 18.68 12.90
N THR A 510 -18.54 17.53 13.32
CA THR A 510 -19.14 16.20 13.21
C THR A 510 -19.91 15.83 14.48
N LEU A 511 -21.25 15.84 14.47
CA LEU A 511 -22.04 15.43 15.65
C LEU A 511 -22.50 13.98 15.53
N VAL A 512 -21.96 13.07 16.36
CA VAL A 512 -22.33 11.64 16.40
C VAL A 512 -22.58 11.21 17.84
N ARG A 513 -23.39 10.17 18.08
CA ARG A 513 -23.60 9.60 19.42
C ARG A 513 -22.77 8.33 19.63
N ALA A 514 -22.16 8.20 20.80
CA ALA A 514 -21.55 6.97 21.29
C ALA A 514 -22.60 6.05 21.92
N ARG A 515 -22.22 4.79 22.19
CA ARG A 515 -23.12 3.73 22.68
C ARG A 515 -23.72 3.98 24.06
N ASP A 516 -22.97 4.65 24.92
CA ASP A 516 -23.43 5.15 26.23
C ASP A 516 -24.37 6.37 26.11
N GLY A 517 -24.64 6.86 24.90
CA GLY A 517 -25.49 8.01 24.62
C GLY A 517 -24.74 9.35 24.57
N HIS A 518 -23.44 9.36 24.85
CA HIS A 518 -22.61 10.56 24.83
C HIS A 518 -22.56 11.20 23.44
N ARG A 519 -22.54 12.54 23.40
CA ARG A 519 -22.37 13.32 22.16
C ARG A 519 -20.89 13.45 21.85
N CYS A 520 -20.49 13.10 20.63
CA CYS A 520 -19.13 13.17 20.11
C CYS A 520 -19.05 14.19 18.99
N LEU A 521 -17.95 14.96 18.96
CA LEU A 521 -17.63 15.99 17.98
C LEU A 521 -16.72 15.46 16.84
N SER A 522 -16.29 14.20 16.94
CA SER A 522 -15.53 13.47 15.93
C SER A 522 -15.80 11.96 15.98
N LEU A 523 -15.47 11.25 14.90
CA LEU A 523 -15.51 9.78 14.87
C LEU A 523 -14.44 9.15 15.78
N GLY A 524 -13.29 9.82 15.94
CA GLY A 524 -12.25 9.39 16.88
C GLY A 524 -12.75 9.40 18.32
N GLU A 525 -13.44 10.47 18.72
CA GLU A 525 -14.09 10.54 20.03
C GLU A 525 -15.15 9.46 20.21
N LYS A 526 -15.98 9.20 19.19
CA LYS A 526 -16.94 8.11 19.25
C LYS A 526 -16.25 6.76 19.47
N ALA A 527 -15.15 6.50 18.78
CA ALA A 527 -14.42 5.25 18.93
C ALA A 527 -13.86 5.05 20.35
N VAL A 528 -13.28 6.10 20.95
CA VAL A 528 -12.79 6.07 22.34
C VAL A 528 -13.95 5.86 23.32
N CYS A 529 -15.05 6.62 23.17
CA CYS A 529 -16.21 6.52 24.04
C CYS A 529 -16.87 5.13 23.98
N ASP A 530 -17.04 4.59 22.76
CA ASP A 530 -17.56 3.24 22.56
C ASP A 530 -16.64 2.17 23.19
N PHE A 531 -15.32 2.34 23.08
CA PHE A 531 -14.34 1.46 23.74
C PHE A 531 -14.49 1.49 25.26
N LEU A 532 -14.44 2.67 25.86
CA LEU A 532 -14.53 2.82 27.32
C LEU A 532 -15.84 2.21 27.84
N HIS A 533 -16.95 2.46 27.15
CA HIS A 533 -18.25 1.85 27.48
C HIS A 533 -18.23 0.32 27.34
N GLN A 534 -17.69 -0.21 26.23
CA GLN A 534 -17.63 -1.65 25.95
C GLN A 534 -16.87 -2.43 27.02
N PHE A 535 -15.79 -1.87 27.56
CA PHE A 535 -14.97 -2.51 28.59
C PHE A 535 -15.39 -2.14 30.02
N GLY A 536 -16.52 -1.45 30.18
CA GLY A 536 -17.05 -1.07 31.49
C GLY A 536 -16.18 -0.03 32.22
N ILE A 537 -15.32 0.69 31.50
CA ILE A 537 -14.52 1.77 32.07
C ILE A 537 -15.44 2.98 32.26
N GLN A 538 -15.75 3.29 33.52
CA GLN A 538 -16.55 4.46 33.87
C GLN A 538 -15.83 5.74 33.49
N HIS A 539 -16.52 6.59 32.73
CA HIS A 539 -15.97 7.83 32.21
C HIS A 539 -17.07 8.87 32.01
N ASP A 540 -16.71 10.14 32.19
CA ASP A 540 -17.53 11.31 31.88
C ASP A 540 -16.87 12.15 30.79
N ARG A 541 -17.68 12.94 30.09
CA ARG A 541 -17.25 13.78 28.98
C ARG A 541 -17.12 15.24 29.31
N GLU A 542 -16.19 15.88 28.62
CA GLU A 542 -15.93 17.32 28.71
C GLU A 542 -15.74 17.87 30.15
N PRO A 543 -15.01 17.15 31.03
CA PRO A 543 -14.75 17.61 32.40
C PRO A 543 -13.93 18.91 32.40
N LEU A 544 -14.13 19.75 33.39
CA LEU A 544 -13.34 20.97 33.56
C LEU A 544 -11.98 20.64 34.18
N TYR A 545 -10.91 21.24 33.65
CA TYR A 545 -9.64 21.30 34.36
C TYR A 545 -9.77 22.22 35.59
N PRO A 546 -9.00 21.96 36.67
CA PRO A 546 -8.87 22.86 37.81
C PRO A 546 -8.50 24.28 37.40
N VAL A 547 -8.90 25.24 38.24
CA VAL A 547 -8.53 26.66 38.07
C VAL A 547 -7.03 26.81 38.28
N ASP A 548 -6.37 27.51 37.37
CA ASP A 548 -4.94 27.84 37.46
C ASP A 548 -4.74 29.32 37.09
N PRO A 549 -4.03 30.13 37.91
CA PRO A 549 -3.91 31.57 37.70
C PRO A 549 -3.35 31.97 36.33
N ASP A 550 -2.46 31.16 35.75
CA ASP A 550 -1.77 31.49 34.50
C ASP A 550 -2.38 30.76 33.30
N LEU A 551 -2.63 29.46 33.45
CA LEU A 551 -2.97 28.57 32.34
C LEU A 551 -4.48 28.31 32.19
N ASN A 552 -5.26 28.44 33.26
CA ASN A 552 -6.72 28.29 33.25
C ASN A 552 -7.43 29.23 34.25
N PRO A 553 -7.23 30.57 34.16
CA PRO A 553 -7.65 31.52 35.19
C PRO A 553 -9.16 31.57 35.40
N ARG A 554 -9.93 31.13 34.40
CA ARG A 554 -11.39 31.12 34.43
C ARG A 554 -11.98 29.73 34.68
N GLY A 555 -11.16 28.69 34.86
CA GLY A 555 -11.63 27.32 35.06
C GLY A 555 -12.45 26.76 33.91
N ARG A 556 -12.22 27.23 32.66
CA ARG A 556 -13.06 26.88 31.49
C ARG A 556 -12.42 25.87 30.55
N ARG A 557 -11.13 25.54 30.73
CA ARG A 557 -10.50 24.48 29.95
C ARG A 557 -11.19 23.15 30.24
N ARG A 558 -11.40 22.36 29.20
CA ARG A 558 -12.00 21.04 29.28
C ARG A 558 -11.05 20.00 28.71
N ALA A 559 -11.02 18.82 29.31
CA ALA A 559 -10.52 17.64 28.63
C ALA A 559 -11.62 16.94 27.87
N ASP A 560 -11.28 15.90 27.11
CA ASP A 560 -12.27 15.15 26.36
C ASP A 560 -13.00 14.15 27.28
N TRP A 561 -12.27 13.48 28.18
CA TRP A 561 -12.83 12.61 29.21
C TRP A 561 -12.13 12.73 30.57
N ILE A 562 -12.84 12.28 31.61
CA ILE A 562 -12.29 11.94 32.93
C ILE A 562 -12.73 10.50 33.27
N LEU A 563 -11.81 9.69 33.77
CA LEU A 563 -12.10 8.34 34.27
C LEU A 563 -12.51 8.41 35.76
N ALA A 564 -13.14 7.35 36.27
CA ALA A 564 -13.65 7.33 37.64
C ALA A 564 -12.59 7.55 38.75
N ASP A 565 -11.31 7.29 38.46
CA ASP A 565 -10.19 7.52 39.39
C ASP A 565 -9.63 8.95 39.34
N GLY A 566 -10.21 9.83 38.52
CA GLY A 566 -9.77 11.21 38.33
C GLY A 566 -8.74 11.39 37.21
N THR A 567 -8.39 10.34 36.46
CA THR A 567 -7.48 10.43 35.30
C THR A 567 -8.14 11.18 34.15
N PHE A 568 -7.47 12.21 33.64
CA PHE A 568 -7.92 12.97 32.48
C PHE A 568 -7.45 12.31 31.18
N VAL A 569 -8.26 12.38 30.12
CA VAL A 569 -7.93 11.83 28.80
C VAL A 569 -8.17 12.89 27.73
N GLU A 570 -7.20 13.06 26.83
CA GLU A 570 -7.27 13.97 25.68
C GLU A 570 -7.02 13.19 24.38
N LEU A 571 -7.86 13.41 23.37
CA LEU A 571 -7.64 12.95 22.00
C LEU A 571 -7.19 14.12 21.12
N TRP A 572 -5.88 14.18 20.90
CA TRP A 572 -5.27 15.23 20.10
C TRP A 572 -5.46 15.01 18.59
N GLY A 573 -6.20 15.89 17.93
CA GLY A 573 -6.32 15.94 16.48
C GLY A 573 -5.27 16.84 15.81
N LEU A 574 -4.63 16.37 14.73
CA LEU A 574 -3.72 17.15 13.85
C LEU A 574 -2.63 18.00 14.58
N PRO A 575 -1.58 17.37 15.16
CA PRO A 575 -0.58 18.03 16.01
C PRO A 575 0.39 18.99 15.29
N SER A 576 0.37 19.09 13.96
CA SER A 576 1.37 19.84 13.18
C SER A 576 1.12 21.35 13.06
N ALA A 577 0.01 21.88 13.58
CA ALA A 577 -0.27 23.32 13.56
C ALA A 577 0.34 24.04 14.80
N PRO A 578 1.13 25.13 14.63
CA PRO A 578 1.82 25.80 15.74
C PRO A 578 0.91 26.27 16.89
N ALA A 579 -0.28 26.78 16.57
CA ALA A 579 -1.27 27.20 17.56
C ALA A 579 -1.90 26.02 18.33
N TYR A 580 -1.95 24.84 17.70
CA TYR A 580 -2.45 23.62 18.33
C TYR A 580 -1.43 23.03 19.30
N ALA A 581 -0.15 22.99 18.88
CA ALA A 581 0.96 22.57 19.73
C ALA A 581 1.09 23.44 21.00
N ALA A 582 0.79 24.74 20.92
CA ALA A 582 0.73 25.62 22.08
C ALA A 582 -0.36 25.20 23.09
N ARG A 583 -1.57 24.91 22.61
CA ARG A 583 -2.68 24.45 23.48
C ARG A 583 -2.39 23.10 24.15
N MET A 584 -1.76 22.18 23.42
CA MET A 584 -1.31 20.90 23.98
C MET A 584 -0.29 21.12 25.10
N ARG A 585 0.74 21.96 24.86
CA ARG A 585 1.74 22.31 25.88
C ARG A 585 1.12 22.92 27.12
N GLU A 586 0.22 23.89 26.95
CA GLU A 586 -0.45 24.55 28.07
C GLU A 586 -1.34 23.57 28.88
N LYS A 587 -1.99 22.59 28.23
CA LYS A 587 -2.78 21.57 28.94
C LYS A 587 -1.89 20.54 29.66
N ARG A 588 -0.75 20.15 29.08
CA ARG A 588 0.26 19.31 29.76
C ARG A 588 0.83 20.00 30.98
N GLU A 589 1.24 21.25 30.83
CA GLU A 589 1.79 22.06 31.92
C GLU A 589 0.75 22.28 33.02
N LEU A 590 -0.52 22.51 32.65
CA LEU A 590 -1.61 22.60 33.60
C LEU A 590 -1.82 21.29 34.37
N ALA A 591 -1.81 20.15 33.69
CA ALA A 591 -1.94 18.85 34.34
C ALA A 591 -0.78 18.59 35.31
N GLU A 592 0.46 18.90 34.90
CA GLU A 592 1.66 18.74 35.73
C GLU A 592 1.62 19.64 36.98
N ARG A 593 1.30 20.94 36.81
CA ARG A 593 1.18 21.90 37.93
C ARG A 593 0.12 21.48 38.95
N GLN A 594 -0.96 20.87 38.49
CA GLN A 594 -2.11 20.49 39.31
C GLN A 594 -2.04 19.03 39.79
N GLY A 595 -0.95 18.31 39.50
CA GLY A 595 -0.76 16.91 39.91
C GLY A 595 -1.78 15.94 39.31
N LEU A 596 -2.28 16.23 38.10
CA LEU A 596 -3.28 15.42 37.42
C LEU A 596 -2.62 14.32 36.58
N THR A 597 -3.17 13.11 36.64
CA THR A 597 -2.83 12.06 35.67
C THR A 597 -3.48 12.39 34.34
N LEU A 598 -2.68 12.52 33.27
CA LEU A 598 -3.16 12.83 31.92
C LEU A 598 -2.76 11.73 30.93
N ILE A 599 -3.76 11.11 30.29
CA ILE A 599 -3.58 10.21 29.15
C ILE A 599 -3.72 11.03 27.86
N GLU A 600 -2.72 10.92 27.01
CA GLU A 600 -2.67 11.61 25.73
C GLU A 600 -2.83 10.61 24.59
N LEU A 601 -3.91 10.75 23.84
CA LEU A 601 -4.22 9.94 22.67
C LEU A 601 -3.98 10.76 21.39
N THR A 602 -3.56 10.09 20.34
CA THR A 602 -3.52 10.57 18.97
C THR A 602 -4.33 9.64 18.07
N GLU A 603 -4.54 10.02 16.81
CA GLU A 603 -5.19 9.13 15.84
C GLU A 603 -4.53 7.75 15.71
N ARG A 604 -3.21 7.66 15.95
CA ARG A 604 -2.48 6.39 15.90
C ARG A 604 -2.84 5.46 17.06
N ASP A 605 -3.16 6.02 18.22
CA ASP A 605 -3.45 5.27 19.43
C ASP A 605 -4.84 4.62 19.40
N LEU A 606 -5.73 5.08 18.51
CA LEU A 606 -7.09 4.52 18.33
C LEU A 606 -7.07 3.02 17.97
N LEU A 607 -5.99 2.54 17.35
CA LEU A 607 -5.80 1.11 17.01
C LEU A 607 -5.30 0.27 18.19
N THR A 608 -4.79 0.92 19.25
CA THR A 608 -4.13 0.26 20.39
C THR A 608 -4.71 0.67 21.73
N LEU A 609 -5.98 1.09 21.77
CA LEU A 609 -6.66 1.54 23.00
C LEU A 609 -6.54 0.55 24.19
N PRO A 610 -6.60 -0.79 24.02
CA PRO A 610 -6.35 -1.73 25.12
C PRO A 610 -5.01 -1.56 25.81
N ARG A 611 -3.96 -1.29 25.03
CA ARG A 611 -2.63 -1.09 25.58
C ARG A 611 -2.55 0.21 26.36
N VAL A 612 -3.21 1.26 25.87
CA VAL A 612 -3.24 2.56 26.56
C VAL A 612 -4.04 2.47 27.86
N PHE A 613 -5.18 1.80 27.83
CA PHE A 613 -6.08 1.66 28.97
C PHE A 613 -5.88 0.37 29.77
N ALA A 614 -4.76 -0.34 29.57
CA ALA A 614 -4.47 -1.60 30.25
C ALA A 614 -4.66 -1.56 31.78
N PRO A 615 -4.32 -0.47 32.49
CA PRO A 615 -4.57 -0.37 33.94
C PRO A 615 -6.05 -0.40 34.36
N TRP A 616 -6.97 -0.04 33.45
CA TRP A 616 -8.43 0.02 33.71
C TRP A 616 -9.19 -1.16 33.09
N LEU A 617 -8.49 -2.06 32.40
CA LEU A 617 -9.12 -3.27 31.86
C LEU A 617 -9.34 -4.31 32.97
N PRO A 618 -10.45 -5.07 32.92
CA PRO A 618 -10.61 -6.26 33.76
C PRO A 618 -9.41 -7.21 33.65
N ALA A 619 -9.01 -7.87 34.75
CA ALA A 619 -7.86 -8.80 34.77
C ALA A 619 -7.95 -9.96 33.76
N SER A 620 -9.15 -10.27 33.25
CA SER A 620 -9.37 -11.24 32.16
C SER A 620 -9.10 -10.68 30.75
N THR A 621 -8.74 -9.41 30.61
CA THR A 621 -8.59 -8.69 29.34
C THR A 621 -7.26 -7.94 29.21
N SER A 622 -6.39 -8.02 30.22
CA SER A 622 -5.11 -7.30 30.30
C SER A 622 -4.03 -7.77 29.33
N GLU A 623 -4.20 -8.93 28.67
CA GLU A 623 -3.27 -9.43 27.64
C GLU A 623 -3.63 -8.96 26.21
N ILE A 624 -4.78 -8.27 26.05
CA ILE A 624 -5.24 -7.80 24.74
C ILE A 624 -4.42 -6.59 24.30
N THR A 625 -3.64 -6.71 23.21
CA THR A 625 -2.81 -5.62 22.68
C THR A 625 -3.51 -4.77 21.61
N SER A 626 -4.69 -5.18 21.15
CA SER A 626 -5.48 -4.53 20.09
C SER A 626 -6.96 -4.81 20.30
N TRP A 627 -7.85 -3.85 20.05
CA TRP A 627 -9.29 -4.08 20.19
C TRP A 627 -10.03 -4.04 18.87
N ALA A 628 -11.09 -4.83 18.80
CA ALA A 628 -12.12 -4.76 17.79
C ALA A 628 -13.44 -4.29 18.45
N TRP A 629 -14.11 -3.32 17.82
CA TRP A 629 -15.48 -2.89 18.14
C TRP A 629 -16.40 -4.12 18.19
N SER A 630 -16.95 -4.48 19.35
CA SER A 630 -17.80 -5.68 19.45
C SER A 630 -19.27 -5.29 19.26
N PRO A 631 -20.10 -5.96 18.44
CA PRO A 631 -21.49 -5.58 18.22
C PRO A 631 -22.32 -5.58 19.53
N ILE A 632 -23.46 -4.87 19.51
CA ILE A 632 -24.37 -4.73 20.67
C ILE A 632 -24.79 -6.12 21.17
N LEU A 633 -24.50 -6.41 22.44
CA LEU A 633 -25.25 -7.39 23.21
C LEU A 633 -26.71 -6.93 23.26
N LYS A 634 -27.59 -7.53 22.47
CA LYS A 634 -29.01 -7.51 22.81
C LYS A 634 -29.23 -8.61 23.84
N PRO A 635 -29.47 -8.31 25.14
CA PRO A 635 -30.15 -9.29 25.96
C PRO A 635 -31.53 -9.54 25.35
N LEU A 636 -31.80 -10.80 25.02
CA LEU A 636 -33.14 -11.31 24.73
C LEU A 636 -33.98 -11.15 26.01
N LEU A 637 -34.56 -9.98 26.21
CA LEU A 637 -35.70 -9.84 27.11
C LEU A 637 -36.98 -10.21 26.33
N PRO A 638 -37.94 -10.91 26.96
CA PRO A 638 -39.16 -11.33 26.28
C PRO A 638 -39.93 -10.11 25.76
N ALA A 639 -40.42 -10.20 24.53
CA ALA A 639 -41.22 -9.15 23.92
C ALA A 639 -42.46 -8.85 24.78
N ALA A 640 -42.50 -7.63 25.35
CA ALA A 640 -43.73 -7.07 25.88
C ALA A 640 -44.69 -6.77 24.71
N PRO A 641 -46.01 -6.97 24.89
CA PRO A 641 -46.97 -6.93 23.80
C PRO A 641 -47.06 -5.52 23.20
N THR A 642 -46.96 -5.45 21.88
CA THR A 642 -47.20 -4.23 21.12
C THR A 642 -48.67 -3.82 21.23
N LYS A 643 -48.95 -2.81 22.04
CA LYS A 643 -50.23 -2.09 21.96
C LYS A 643 -50.24 -1.28 20.66
N LYS A 644 -51.08 -1.69 19.72
CA LYS A 644 -51.65 -0.79 18.72
C LYS A 644 -52.51 0.25 19.45
N SER A 645 -52.20 1.53 19.28
CA SER A 645 -53.22 2.58 19.30
C SER A 645 -52.67 3.82 18.59
N GLY A 646 -53.30 4.18 17.47
CA GLY A 646 -53.36 5.58 17.10
C GLY A 646 -54.22 6.32 18.13
N ASN A 647 -53.89 7.57 18.41
CA ASN A 647 -54.77 8.68 18.06
C ASN A 647 -54.12 10.03 18.38
N VAL A 648 -54.38 10.99 17.50
CA VAL A 648 -54.98 12.30 17.82
C VAL A 648 -54.72 12.79 19.25
N GLY A 649 -53.92 13.86 19.38
CA GLY A 649 -53.72 14.55 20.65
C GLY A 649 -52.32 15.16 20.74
N GLY A 650 -52.14 16.30 20.09
CA GLY A 650 -50.93 17.09 20.24
C GLY A 650 -50.76 17.57 21.68
N ARG A 651 -49.68 17.14 22.33
CA ARG A 651 -48.85 17.88 23.31
C ARG A 651 -47.75 16.94 23.81
N ASN A 652 -46.77 16.64 22.95
CA ASN A 652 -45.57 15.91 23.33
C ASN A 652 -44.52 16.92 23.81
N ALA A 653 -43.80 16.64 24.91
CA ALA A 653 -42.86 17.56 25.57
C ALA A 653 -41.79 18.17 24.63
N ALA A 654 -41.40 17.46 23.57
CA ALA A 654 -40.51 17.96 22.53
C ALA A 654 -41.08 19.15 21.74
N ASN A 655 -42.39 19.17 21.48
CA ASN A 655 -43.07 20.28 20.82
C ASN A 655 -43.18 21.51 21.74
N ALA A 656 -43.35 21.29 23.06
CA ALA A 656 -43.34 22.35 24.06
C ALA A 656 -41.94 23.01 24.22
N ALA A 657 -40.87 22.21 24.22
CA ALA A 657 -39.49 22.70 24.27
C ALA A 657 -39.08 23.45 22.98
N ALA A 658 -39.47 22.94 21.81
CA ALA A 658 -39.25 23.63 20.54
C ALA A 658 -39.99 24.98 20.46
N ARG A 659 -41.18 25.06 21.08
CA ARG A 659 -42.00 26.27 21.21
C ARG A 659 -41.35 27.31 22.14
N GLN A 660 -40.92 26.92 23.35
CA GLN A 660 -40.25 27.83 24.29
C GLN A 660 -38.96 28.41 23.68
N GLY A 661 -38.12 27.57 23.07
CA GLY A 661 -36.90 28.04 22.43
C GLY A 661 -37.14 29.00 21.26
N ARG A 662 -38.33 28.99 20.64
CA ARG A 662 -38.71 29.99 19.63
C ARG A 662 -39.13 31.31 20.25
N LEU A 663 -39.92 31.30 21.32
CA LEU A 663 -40.36 32.53 22.02
C LEU A 663 -39.16 33.28 22.61
N GLU A 664 -38.17 32.56 23.14
CA GLU A 664 -36.91 33.15 23.60
C GLU A 664 -36.12 33.80 22.46
N ARG A 665 -36.00 33.14 21.30
CA ARG A 665 -35.36 33.76 20.13
C ARG A 665 -36.09 35.03 19.70
N CYS A 666 -37.42 35.01 19.68
CA CYS A 666 -38.23 36.19 19.38
C CYS A 666 -37.96 37.35 20.34
N ARG A 667 -38.02 37.12 21.67
CA ARG A 667 -37.72 38.13 22.69
C ARG A 667 -36.29 38.67 22.54
N ARG A 668 -35.32 37.77 22.35
CA ARG A 668 -33.92 38.13 22.22
C ARG A 668 -33.64 38.96 20.96
N ALA A 669 -34.29 38.66 19.84
CA ALA A 669 -34.15 39.46 18.63
C ALA A 669 -34.72 40.87 18.81
N LEU A 670 -35.83 41.03 19.55
CA LEU A 670 -36.40 42.34 19.87
C LEU A 670 -35.47 43.17 20.76
N GLU A 671 -34.89 42.56 21.79
CA GLU A 671 -33.90 43.23 22.65
C GLU A 671 -32.68 43.69 21.86
N LEU A 672 -32.15 42.82 20.98
CA LEU A 672 -30.99 43.15 20.15
C LEU A 672 -31.31 44.26 19.14
N GLN A 673 -32.52 44.26 18.59
CA GLN A 673 -33.01 45.37 17.74
C GLN A 673 -33.13 46.68 18.54
N ALA A 674 -33.64 46.64 19.76
CA ALA A 674 -33.76 47.83 20.63
C ALA A 674 -32.39 48.37 21.05
N SER A 675 -31.36 47.52 21.15
CA SER A 675 -29.98 47.93 21.40
C SER A 675 -29.23 48.46 20.15
N GLY A 676 -29.91 48.60 19.01
CA GLY A 676 -29.38 49.27 17.81
C GLY A 676 -28.69 48.36 16.80
N LEU A 677 -28.71 47.04 16.97
CA LEU A 677 -28.06 46.11 16.04
C LEU A 677 -28.83 46.01 14.71
N THR A 678 -28.07 45.85 13.62
CA THR A 678 -28.65 45.62 12.29
C THR A 678 -29.22 44.20 12.16
N ARG A 679 -30.13 43.99 11.21
CA ARG A 679 -30.74 42.66 11.00
C ARG A 679 -29.73 41.55 10.68
N LYS A 680 -28.59 41.90 10.07
CA LYS A 680 -27.52 40.93 9.78
C LYS A 680 -26.83 40.50 11.09
N GLU A 681 -26.49 41.45 11.94
CA GLU A 681 -25.85 41.20 13.24
C GLU A 681 -26.81 40.47 14.21
N ILE A 682 -28.12 40.77 14.17
CA ILE A 682 -29.14 40.02 14.90
C ILE A 682 -29.20 38.57 14.40
N GLY A 683 -29.09 38.35 13.09
CA GLY A 683 -29.06 37.00 12.50
C GLY A 683 -27.86 36.20 12.98
N GLU A 684 -26.68 36.81 12.98
CA GLU A 684 -25.46 36.22 13.51
C GLU A 684 -25.57 35.94 15.03
N ALA A 685 -26.16 36.86 15.80
CA ALA A 685 -26.33 36.74 17.25
C ALA A 685 -27.38 35.69 17.68
N VAL A 686 -28.44 35.51 16.89
CA VAL A 686 -29.52 34.55 17.17
C VAL A 686 -29.31 33.22 16.42
N GLY A 687 -28.30 33.14 15.55
CA GLY A 687 -27.92 31.93 14.82
C GLY A 687 -28.86 31.58 13.66
N VAL A 688 -29.44 32.58 12.99
CA VAL A 688 -30.39 32.42 11.87
C VAL A 688 -30.01 33.33 10.70
N THR A 689 -30.48 33.02 9.49
CA THR A 689 -30.21 33.85 8.31
C THR A 689 -30.88 35.23 8.43
N THR A 690 -30.33 36.26 7.77
CA THR A 690 -30.88 37.63 7.78
C THR A 690 -32.35 37.68 7.36
N ASP A 691 -32.78 36.85 6.40
CA ASP A 691 -34.19 36.74 5.98
C ASP A 691 -35.08 36.15 7.08
N SER A 692 -34.55 35.20 7.86
CA SER A 692 -35.26 34.61 9.01
C SER A 692 -35.46 35.63 10.14
N VAL A 693 -34.52 36.57 10.33
CA VAL A 693 -34.63 37.64 11.33
C VAL A 693 -35.83 38.55 11.06
N LYS A 694 -36.15 38.83 9.79
CA LYS A 694 -37.31 39.66 9.42
C LYS A 694 -38.61 39.03 9.91
N THR A 695 -38.79 37.73 9.68
CA THR A 695 -39.97 36.98 10.14
C THR A 695 -39.98 36.84 11.66
N LEU A 696 -38.81 36.64 12.26
CA LEU A 696 -38.67 36.45 13.71
C LEU A 696 -38.97 37.73 14.50
N LEU A 697 -38.53 38.90 14.01
CA LEU A 697 -38.89 40.21 14.58
C LEU A 697 -40.38 40.55 14.40
N ARG A 698 -40.99 40.14 13.27
CA ARG A 698 -42.43 40.30 13.05
C ARG A 698 -43.25 39.48 14.05
N ASP A 699 -42.86 38.24 14.28
CA ASP A 699 -43.49 37.38 15.30
C ASP A 699 -43.27 37.92 16.71
N ALA A 700 -42.05 38.37 17.01
CA ALA A 700 -41.70 38.90 18.32
C ALA A 700 -42.53 40.12 18.71
N LYS A 701 -42.73 41.07 17.78
CA LYS A 701 -43.57 42.26 18.01
C LYS A 701 -45.01 41.88 18.28
N PHE A 702 -45.55 40.93 17.52
CA PHE A 702 -46.89 40.42 17.74
C PHE A 702 -47.05 39.71 19.09
N PHE A 703 -46.07 38.93 19.54
CA PHE A 703 -46.15 38.27 20.85
C PHE A 703 -45.98 39.24 22.03
N ALA A 704 -45.26 40.35 21.83
CA ALA A 704 -45.08 41.36 22.87
C ALA A 704 -46.31 42.25 23.04
N ASP A 705 -47.02 42.53 21.94
CA ASP A 705 -48.27 43.29 21.93
C ASP A 705 -49.21 42.75 20.85
N PRO A 706 -50.01 41.70 21.16
CA PRO A 706 -50.92 41.09 20.19
C PRO A 706 -52.02 42.05 19.70
N ALA A 707 -52.36 43.08 20.48
CA ALA A 707 -53.34 44.10 20.10
C ALA A 707 -52.83 45.02 18.98
N SER A 708 -51.51 45.05 18.73
CA SER A 708 -50.92 45.80 17.61
C SER A 708 -51.28 45.25 16.21
N ASP A 709 -51.86 44.04 16.13
CA ASP A 709 -52.34 43.40 14.89
C ASP A 709 -53.67 42.67 15.15
N GLU A 710 -54.76 43.45 15.16
CA GLU A 710 -56.10 42.98 15.50
C GLU A 710 -56.57 41.84 14.58
N GLU A 711 -56.29 41.91 13.28
CA GLU A 711 -56.64 40.84 12.34
C GLU A 711 -55.91 39.53 12.67
N ARG A 712 -54.63 39.59 13.05
CA ARG A 712 -53.86 38.41 13.42
C ARG A 712 -54.29 37.83 14.77
N LEU A 713 -54.63 38.69 15.73
CA LEU A 713 -55.18 38.29 17.02
C LEU A 713 -56.54 37.60 16.89
N GLN A 714 -57.43 38.12 16.04
CA GLN A 714 -58.72 37.48 15.76
C GLN A 714 -58.55 36.08 15.17
N ARG A 715 -57.62 35.91 14.20
CA ARG A 715 -57.35 34.59 13.61
C ARG A 715 -56.73 33.62 14.61
N ALA A 716 -55.80 34.07 15.44
CA ALA A 716 -55.18 33.25 16.47
C ALA A 716 -56.21 32.82 17.52
N SER A 717 -57.13 33.71 17.92
CA SER A 717 -58.20 33.41 18.88
C SER A 717 -59.21 32.40 18.33
N ALA A 718 -59.59 32.53 17.05
CA ALA A 718 -60.44 31.56 16.37
C ALA A 718 -59.78 30.18 16.29
N ALA A 719 -58.47 30.13 16.03
CA ALA A 719 -57.71 28.88 16.04
C ALA A 719 -57.60 28.26 17.45
N ALA A 720 -57.45 29.06 18.50
CA ALA A 720 -57.42 28.59 19.89
C ALA A 720 -58.77 27.97 20.32
N LEU A 721 -59.88 28.61 19.97
CA LEU A 721 -61.23 28.08 20.21
C LEU A 721 -61.47 26.76 19.47
N ALA A 722 -61.00 26.67 18.22
CA ALA A 722 -61.08 25.43 17.44
C ALA A 722 -60.26 24.31 18.10
N GLN A 723 -59.05 24.61 18.57
CA GLN A 723 -58.22 23.65 19.30
C GLN A 723 -58.88 23.17 20.59
N SER A 724 -59.50 24.06 21.38
CA SER A 724 -60.19 23.68 22.63
C SER A 724 -61.44 22.82 22.39
N GLN A 725 -62.06 22.95 21.22
CA GLN A 725 -63.17 22.11 20.76
C GLN A 725 -62.71 20.77 20.14
N GLY A 726 -61.39 20.47 20.17
CA GLY A 726 -60.82 19.23 19.64
C GLY A 726 -60.71 19.19 18.11
N MET A 727 -60.86 20.33 17.44
CA MET A 727 -60.76 20.41 15.98
C MET A 727 -59.30 20.29 15.51
N THR A 728 -59.08 19.54 14.42
CA THR A 728 -57.75 19.48 13.81
C THR A 728 -57.48 20.72 12.95
N LYS A 729 -56.20 21.01 12.72
CA LYS A 729 -55.74 22.16 11.94
C LYS A 729 -56.29 22.16 10.51
N GLU A 730 -56.38 20.97 9.92
CA GLU A 730 -56.89 20.75 8.58
C GLU A 730 -58.38 21.09 8.49
N VAL A 731 -59.15 20.74 9.52
CA VAL A 731 -60.58 21.07 9.58
C VAL A 731 -60.78 22.57 9.77
N PHE A 732 -59.98 23.21 10.62
CA PHE A 732 -60.03 24.66 10.80
C PHE A 732 -59.65 25.44 9.53
N GLN A 733 -58.68 24.94 8.75
CA GLN A 733 -58.31 25.54 7.47
C GLN A 733 -59.50 25.60 6.52
N VAL A 734 -60.25 24.50 6.43
CA VAL A 734 -61.43 24.42 5.55
C VAL A 734 -62.53 25.38 6.03
N GLN A 735 -62.77 25.47 7.34
CA GLN A 735 -63.84 26.31 7.88
C GLN A 735 -63.53 27.81 7.86
N SER A 736 -62.27 28.19 8.08
CA SER A 736 -61.86 29.59 8.14
C SER A 736 -61.62 30.23 6.76
N GLY A 737 -61.51 29.43 5.70
CA GLY A 737 -61.18 29.90 4.35
C GLY A 737 -59.78 30.51 4.22
N LEU A 738 -58.91 30.32 5.22
CA LEU A 738 -57.57 30.90 5.26
C LEU A 738 -56.58 30.09 4.41
N THR A 739 -55.58 30.77 3.85
CA THR A 739 -54.49 30.11 3.11
C THR A 739 -53.60 29.30 4.06
N GLY A 740 -52.97 28.24 3.55
CA GLY A 740 -52.10 27.35 4.36
C GLY A 740 -51.07 28.09 5.23
N PRO A 741 -50.35 29.11 4.72
CA PRO A 741 -49.45 29.92 5.54
C PRO A 741 -50.15 30.69 6.66
N LYS A 742 -51.33 31.28 6.41
CA LYS A 742 -52.12 31.99 7.43
C LYS A 742 -52.69 31.04 8.47
N VAL A 743 -53.09 29.83 8.09
CA VAL A 743 -53.49 28.78 9.04
C VAL A 743 -52.31 28.33 9.88
N ASN A 744 -51.15 28.09 9.27
CA ASN A 744 -49.94 27.72 10.01
C ASN A 744 -49.53 28.79 11.03
N GLU A 745 -49.64 30.07 10.66
CA GLU A 745 -49.40 31.21 11.54
C GLU A 745 -50.44 31.26 12.67
N SER A 746 -51.73 31.19 12.34
CA SER A 746 -52.82 31.28 13.32
C SER A 746 -52.83 30.12 14.30
N TRP A 747 -52.56 28.89 13.84
CA TRP A 747 -52.48 27.69 14.70
C TRP A 747 -51.29 27.74 15.65
N LYS A 748 -50.19 28.34 15.19
CA LYS A 748 -48.97 28.54 15.98
C LYS A 748 -49.14 29.69 16.99
N ASP A 749 -49.83 30.75 16.60
CA ASP A 749 -50.06 31.92 17.44
C ASP A 749 -51.14 31.63 18.49
N ALA A 750 -52.16 30.82 18.16
CA ALA A 750 -53.16 30.28 19.08
C ALA A 750 -52.52 29.68 20.33
N ASP A 751 -51.56 28.78 20.12
CA ASP A 751 -50.81 28.15 21.19
C ASP A 751 -50.22 29.18 22.18
N VAL A 752 -49.65 30.29 21.67
CA VAL A 752 -48.97 31.34 22.44
C VAL A 752 -49.95 32.23 23.22
N ILE A 753 -51.05 32.64 22.59
CA ILE A 753 -52.05 33.50 23.23
C ILE A 753 -52.81 32.75 24.35
N THR A 754 -53.11 31.45 24.17
CA THR A 754 -53.83 30.67 25.20
C THR A 754 -52.98 30.47 26.46
N ALA A 755 -51.66 30.28 26.31
CA ALA A 755 -50.76 30.14 27.45
C ALA A 755 -50.54 31.46 28.22
N SER A 756 -50.61 32.60 27.54
CA SER A 756 -50.49 33.91 28.20
C SER A 756 -51.73 34.23 29.05
N ALA A 757 -52.91 33.75 28.64
CA ALA A 757 -54.15 33.89 29.40
C ALA A 757 -54.24 32.94 30.63
N GLU A 758 -53.63 31.74 30.54
CA GLU A 758 -53.54 30.79 31.66
C GLU A 758 -52.55 31.26 32.76
N GLU A 759 -51.49 32.00 32.41
CA GLU A 759 -50.54 32.57 33.40
C GLU A 759 -51.15 33.74 34.21
N GLU A 760 -52.04 34.55 33.63
CA GLU A 760 -52.74 35.65 34.33
C GLU A 760 -53.81 35.17 35.31
N THR A 761 -54.41 34.00 35.10
CA THR A 761 -55.44 33.43 36.00
C THR A 761 -54.86 32.75 37.25
N PHE A 762 -53.55 32.47 37.28
CA PHE A 762 -52.86 31.81 38.40
C PHE A 762 -52.26 32.79 39.44
N GLN A 763 -52.46 34.10 39.28
CA GLN A 763 -51.96 35.15 40.20
C GLN A 763 -53.05 35.98 40.92
N THR A 764 -54.31 35.52 40.97
CA THR A 764 -55.33 36.05 41.90
C THR A 764 -55.65 35.08 43.03
#